data_AF-Q39HA3-F1
#
_entry.id   AF-Q39HA3-F1
#
_cell.length_a   1.000
_cell.length_b   1.000
_cell.length_c   1.000
_cell.angle_alpha   90.00
_cell.angle_beta   90.00
_cell.angle_gamma   90.00
#
_symmetry.space_group_name_H-M   'P 1'
#
loop_
_entity.id
_entity.type
_entity.pdbx_description
1 polymer ?
#
loop_
_entity_poly.entity_id
_entity_poly.type
_entity_poly.pdbx_seq_one_letter_code
_entity_poly.pdbx_strand_id
1 'polypeptide(L)'
;MSLLNFPSDRPIDLACLGRVAVDLYAQQYGSRLEDARSFQMYLGGSSGNVAFGVARLGLKTAMISRVGDEQMGRFLRETLEREGCDTSQLQTDRERLTALVLLGLKDRDTFPLLFVRENCADMAVRADEISEDFIAGCRALAITGTHLSTPGTREASLTALGYARRHGVVRILDIDYRPVLWGLTSRGAGENRYVPDAQVTRQLQQVLGEFDLLVGTEEEFLIAGGVPHDVIGSLQAVRKITNATLVVKRGALGCCVIEGDIPARIDDAPTFLGERVEVLNVLGAGDAFLSGLLSGLLRGRDWAESTRIANACGAIVVSRHACSAAMPTPAELAHWFDGSRNPVVDADHTLAHLHRVTVPRREWDDLCVMAFDHRSQFYELAVQAGADEARIKTLKRLLVRAVEQVERDRHIEGHVGVLIDGGGYGSDALASATGRGWWVGRPVELPGSRPLRFDETRSVGSSLTHWPTEQVVKCLVHYHPDDQVDLRVEQEQRVLELWEATRASGNELLLEMIPPRAVTPAGTEDDAVLRTIARFYNLGVMPEWWKLTPLSADGWTRLAALIAERDPHCRGAVILGLNQPLQYLVDSFRSATNPIVKGFMVGRTLWADASLNWFAGRIDDQALIDEVAGNFAQLVDAWLGRRAAAARAAAA
;
A
#
# COMPACT_ATOMS: atom_id res chain seq x y z
N MET A 1 28.26 -0.34 21.14
CA MET A 1 27.30 0.79 21.13
C MET A 1 27.80 1.80 20.10
N SER A 2 26.91 2.36 19.28
CA SER A 2 27.28 3.31 18.22
C SER A 2 27.85 4.61 18.81
N LEU A 3 28.82 5.23 18.12
CA LEU A 3 29.29 6.59 18.44
C LEU A 3 28.25 7.69 18.10
N LEU A 4 27.17 7.35 17.38
CA LEU A 4 26.11 8.29 17.01
C LEU A 4 25.20 8.57 18.20
N ASN A 5 25.03 9.84 18.55
CA ASN A 5 24.15 10.28 19.63
C ASN A 5 22.88 10.94 19.06
N PHE A 6 21.84 10.14 18.85
CA PHE A 6 20.54 10.65 18.40
C PHE A 6 19.81 11.33 19.58
N PRO A 7 19.39 12.60 19.43
CA PRO A 7 18.52 13.26 20.42
C PRO A 7 17.28 12.41 20.69
N SER A 8 16.87 12.24 21.95
CA SER A 8 15.72 11.38 22.31
C SER A 8 14.37 12.11 22.30
N ASP A 9 14.38 13.42 22.56
CA ASP A 9 13.16 14.17 22.92
C ASP A 9 12.65 15.02 21.75
N ARG A 10 12.47 14.39 20.58
CA ARG A 10 12.09 15.08 19.35
C ARG A 10 10.95 14.38 18.61
N PRO A 11 10.01 15.13 18.02
CA PRO A 11 8.80 14.54 17.42
C PRO A 11 9.05 13.77 16.11
N ILE A 12 10.11 14.10 15.36
CA ILE A 12 10.44 13.47 14.08
C ILE A 12 11.73 12.65 14.24
N ASP A 13 11.67 11.36 13.95
CA ASP A 13 12.83 10.47 14.04
C ASP A 13 13.84 10.72 12.91
N LEU A 14 13.34 10.92 11.69
CA LEU A 14 14.19 11.10 10.51
C LEU A 14 13.55 12.06 9.50
N ALA A 15 14.23 13.15 9.18
CA ALA A 15 13.94 13.93 7.99
C ALA A 15 14.84 13.48 6.83
N CYS A 16 14.26 13.22 5.67
CA CYS A 16 14.98 12.90 4.44
C CYS A 16 14.93 14.09 3.48
N LEU A 17 16.07 14.68 3.17
CA LEU A 17 16.19 15.71 2.15
C LEU A 17 16.72 15.10 0.87
N GLY A 18 16.00 15.31 -0.22
CA GLY A 18 16.50 15.01 -1.56
C GLY A 18 15.43 14.54 -2.54
N ARG A 19 15.78 13.56 -3.37
CA ARG A 19 14.95 13.16 -4.51
C ARG A 19 13.67 12.47 -4.07
N VAL A 20 12.57 12.92 -4.67
CA VAL A 20 11.29 12.22 -4.70
C VAL A 20 10.76 12.31 -6.13
N ALA A 21 10.36 11.18 -6.70
CA ALA A 21 9.94 11.06 -8.09
C ALA A 21 8.93 9.93 -8.24
N VAL A 22 8.25 9.86 -9.38
CA VAL A 22 7.44 8.69 -9.73
C VAL A 22 8.27 7.73 -10.56
N ASP A 23 8.37 6.50 -10.08
CA ASP A 23 9.04 5.42 -10.79
C ASP A 23 8.00 4.60 -11.57
N LEU A 24 8.24 4.44 -12.87
CA LEU A 24 7.41 3.66 -13.79
C LEU A 24 8.21 2.42 -14.20
N TYR A 25 7.89 1.28 -13.58
CA TYR A 25 8.55 0.00 -13.81
C TYR A 25 7.83 -0.81 -14.88
N ALA A 26 8.57 -1.22 -15.92
CA ALA A 26 8.04 -2.07 -16.98
C ALA A 26 7.60 -3.43 -16.42
N GLN A 27 6.36 -3.84 -16.70
CA GLN A 27 5.82 -5.11 -16.20
C GLN A 27 6.27 -6.34 -17.03
N GLN A 28 6.86 -6.12 -18.20
CA GLN A 28 7.35 -7.20 -19.06
C GLN A 28 8.82 -7.51 -18.79
N TYR A 29 9.09 -8.46 -17.90
CA TYR A 29 10.44 -8.98 -17.62
C TYR A 29 11.13 -9.49 -18.89
N GLY A 30 12.44 -9.25 -19.03
CA GLY A 30 13.21 -9.71 -20.18
C GLY A 30 13.16 -8.79 -21.39
N SER A 31 12.28 -7.78 -21.38
CA SER A 31 12.11 -6.84 -22.50
C SER A 31 13.15 -5.71 -22.46
N ARG A 32 13.42 -5.11 -23.63
CA ARG A 32 14.10 -3.81 -23.65
C ARG A 32 13.10 -2.74 -23.21
N LEU A 33 13.58 -1.62 -22.69
CA LEU A 33 12.70 -0.55 -22.21
C LEU A 33 11.82 0.01 -23.32
N GLU A 34 12.32 0.09 -24.56
CA GLU A 34 11.56 0.50 -25.75
C GLU A 34 10.44 -0.47 -26.16
N ASP A 35 10.48 -1.73 -25.69
CA ASP A 35 9.47 -2.75 -26.00
C ASP A 35 8.45 -2.91 -24.86
N ALA A 36 8.60 -2.16 -23.76
CA ALA A 36 7.67 -2.20 -22.63
C ALA A 36 6.28 -1.72 -23.07
N ARG A 37 5.26 -2.51 -22.73
CA ARG A 37 3.86 -2.25 -23.11
C ARG A 37 3.03 -1.68 -21.97
N SER A 38 3.43 -1.94 -20.74
CA SER A 38 2.77 -1.41 -19.55
C SER A 38 3.80 -1.13 -18.46
N PHE A 39 3.48 -0.13 -17.65
CA PHE A 39 4.29 0.27 -16.52
C PHE A 39 3.42 0.25 -15.26
N GLN A 40 4.02 -0.18 -14.15
CA GLN A 40 3.45 -0.01 -12.83
C GLN A 40 4.09 1.20 -12.15
N MET A 41 3.23 2.02 -11.54
CA MET A 41 3.60 3.27 -10.91
C MET A 41 3.92 3.06 -9.43
N TYR A 42 5.06 3.61 -8.98
CA TYR A 42 5.48 3.58 -7.59
C TYR A 42 6.06 4.93 -7.16
N LEU A 43 6.12 5.14 -5.84
CA LEU A 43 6.96 6.19 -5.27
C LEU A 43 8.43 5.81 -5.47
N GLY A 44 9.23 6.78 -5.90
CA GLY A 44 10.65 6.65 -6.17
C GLY A 44 11.46 7.85 -5.70
N GLY A 45 12.74 7.85 -6.08
CA GLY A 45 13.75 8.78 -5.60
C GLY A 45 14.34 8.33 -4.26
N SER A 46 15.67 8.35 -4.15
CA SER A 46 16.39 7.71 -3.02
C SER A 46 15.93 8.23 -1.65
N SER A 47 15.86 9.56 -1.46
CA SER A 47 15.40 10.14 -0.20
C SER A 47 13.91 9.81 0.07
N GLY A 48 13.06 9.82 -0.96
CA GLY A 48 11.66 9.40 -0.85
C GLY A 48 11.50 7.94 -0.43
N ASN A 49 12.29 7.04 -1.04
CA ASN A 49 12.33 5.61 -0.70
C ASN A 49 12.75 5.39 0.75
N VAL A 50 13.74 6.13 1.25
CA VAL A 50 14.20 6.02 2.64
C VAL A 50 13.15 6.55 3.62
N ALA A 51 12.54 7.71 3.33
CA ALA A 51 11.47 8.26 4.17
C ALA A 51 10.29 7.29 4.28
N PHE A 52 9.90 6.70 3.15
CA PHE A 52 8.87 5.67 3.03
C PHE A 52 9.22 4.41 3.82
N GLY A 53 10.41 3.83 3.61
CA GLY A 53 10.82 2.58 4.25
C GLY A 53 10.94 2.69 5.77
N VAL A 54 11.49 3.81 6.26
CA VAL A 54 11.62 4.06 7.69
C VAL A 54 10.24 4.31 8.33
N ALA A 55 9.31 4.98 7.62
CA ALA A 55 7.93 5.14 8.07
C ALA A 55 7.19 3.80 8.17
N ARG A 56 7.31 2.98 7.13
CA ARG A 56 6.73 1.62 7.07
C ARG A 56 7.22 0.72 8.20
N LEU A 57 8.45 0.90 8.64
CA LEU A 57 9.00 0.20 9.81
C LEU A 57 8.55 0.78 11.16
N GLY A 58 7.65 1.78 11.16
CA GLY A 58 6.98 2.32 12.35
C GLY A 58 7.73 3.44 13.06
N LEU A 59 8.58 4.21 12.36
CA LEU A 59 9.14 5.46 12.89
C LEU A 59 8.44 6.69 12.29
N LYS A 60 8.55 7.84 12.93
CA LYS A 60 8.04 9.11 12.42
C LYS A 60 9.06 9.75 11.49
N THR A 61 8.78 9.71 10.18
CA THR A 61 9.68 10.31 9.18
C THR A 61 9.08 11.57 8.57
N ALA A 62 9.92 12.32 7.87
CA ALA A 62 9.49 13.45 7.08
C ALA A 62 10.24 13.55 5.75
N MET A 63 9.57 14.10 4.74
CA MET A 63 10.16 14.35 3.43
C MET A 63 10.38 15.84 3.20
N ILE A 64 11.64 16.23 2.95
CA ILE A 64 12.02 17.59 2.55
C ILE A 64 12.39 17.56 1.07
N SER A 65 11.49 18.06 0.23
CA SER A 65 11.70 18.12 -1.22
C SER A 65 10.66 19.04 -1.84
N ARG A 66 10.44 18.92 -3.15
CA ARG A 66 9.44 19.66 -3.89
C ARG A 66 8.80 18.80 -4.97
N VAL A 67 7.48 18.87 -5.10
CA VAL A 67 6.67 18.15 -6.10
C VAL A 67 5.83 19.13 -6.91
N GLY A 68 5.38 18.73 -8.11
CA GLY A 68 4.52 19.57 -8.94
C GLY A 68 3.08 19.66 -8.40
N ASP A 69 2.37 20.73 -8.77
CA ASP A 69 0.93 20.91 -8.54
C ASP A 69 0.09 20.14 -9.58
N GLU A 70 0.39 18.85 -9.72
CA GLU A 70 -0.23 17.95 -10.68
C GLU A 70 -0.42 16.54 -10.07
N GLN A 71 -0.98 15.63 -10.86
CA GLN A 71 -1.44 14.32 -10.41
C GLN A 71 -0.31 13.48 -9.80
N MET A 72 0.89 13.51 -10.38
CA MET A 72 2.05 12.75 -9.90
C MET A 72 2.57 13.32 -8.58
N GLY A 73 2.56 14.65 -8.42
CA GLY A 73 2.90 15.29 -7.16
C GLY A 73 1.91 15.00 -6.04
N ARG A 74 0.59 14.99 -6.35
CA ARG A 74 -0.45 14.53 -5.42
C ARG A 74 -0.27 13.06 -5.05
N PHE A 75 -0.02 12.20 -6.04
CA PHE A 75 0.25 10.77 -5.80
C PHE A 75 1.42 10.55 -4.83
N LEU A 76 2.53 11.27 -4.99
CA LEU A 76 3.69 11.15 -4.09
C LEU A 76 3.36 11.62 -2.68
N ARG A 77 2.71 12.78 -2.55
CA ARG A 77 2.28 13.34 -1.27
C ARG A 77 1.34 12.38 -0.53
N GLU A 78 0.25 11.96 -1.17
CA GLU A 78 -0.74 11.06 -0.60
C GLU A 78 -0.16 9.68 -0.26
N THR A 79 0.83 9.21 -1.03
CA THR A 79 1.53 7.94 -0.75
C THR A 79 2.42 8.05 0.48
N LEU A 80 3.17 9.15 0.64
CA LEU A 80 3.97 9.40 1.84
C LEU A 80 3.08 9.55 3.08
N GLU A 81 2.00 10.33 2.98
CA GLU A 81 1.06 10.55 4.08
C GLU A 81 0.39 9.25 4.53
N ARG A 82 -0.02 8.40 3.58
CA ARG A 82 -0.62 7.09 3.87
C ARG A 82 0.35 6.16 4.62
N GLU A 83 1.65 6.24 4.37
CA GLU A 83 2.65 5.47 5.11
C GLU A 83 3.01 6.08 6.48
N GLY A 84 2.48 7.27 6.79
CA GLY A 84 2.75 8.00 8.04
C GLY A 84 3.96 8.94 7.98
N CYS A 85 4.43 9.29 6.78
CA CYS A 85 5.49 10.28 6.59
C CYS A 85 4.92 11.71 6.60
N ASP A 86 5.57 12.61 7.34
CA ASP A 86 5.24 14.04 7.38
C ASP A 86 5.65 14.73 6.06
N THR A 87 4.69 15.37 5.41
CA THR A 87 4.86 16.09 4.12
C THR A 87 4.78 17.61 4.28
N SER A 88 4.86 18.14 5.50
CA SER A 88 4.76 19.58 5.78
C SER A 88 5.92 20.40 5.17
N GLN A 89 7.08 19.76 4.96
CA GLN A 89 8.24 20.31 4.27
C GLN A 89 8.35 19.86 2.80
N LEU A 90 7.31 19.20 2.27
CA LEU A 90 7.21 18.88 0.86
C LEU A 90 6.60 20.06 0.11
N GLN A 91 7.44 20.89 -0.51
CA GLN A 91 7.03 22.09 -1.23
C GLN A 91 6.19 21.74 -2.47
N THR A 92 5.33 22.67 -2.90
CA THR A 92 4.53 22.54 -4.14
C THR A 92 5.04 23.51 -5.20
N ASP A 93 5.33 23.02 -6.39
CA ASP A 93 5.76 23.80 -7.56
C ASP A 93 4.61 23.91 -8.56
N ARG A 94 4.17 25.13 -8.86
CA ARG A 94 3.11 25.40 -9.86
C ARG A 94 3.64 25.53 -11.29
N GLU A 95 4.96 25.61 -11.46
CA GLU A 95 5.62 25.84 -12.75
C GLU A 95 6.24 24.55 -13.31
N ARG A 96 6.74 23.66 -12.44
CA ARG A 96 7.46 22.45 -12.82
C ARG A 96 6.66 21.18 -12.55
N LEU A 97 6.82 20.22 -13.45
CA LEU A 97 6.26 18.88 -13.26
C LEU A 97 7.11 18.07 -12.26
N THR A 98 6.46 17.14 -11.58
CA THR A 98 7.12 16.09 -10.80
C THR A 98 8.00 15.23 -11.72
N ALA A 99 9.18 14.84 -11.23
CA ALA A 99 10.10 14.00 -11.98
C ALA A 99 9.54 12.59 -12.20
N LEU A 100 9.80 12.01 -13.37
CA LEU A 100 9.51 10.61 -13.67
C LEU A 100 10.81 9.84 -13.92
N VAL A 101 10.80 8.55 -13.61
CA VAL A 101 11.86 7.62 -14.01
C VAL A 101 11.21 6.44 -14.72
N LEU A 102 11.68 6.11 -15.91
CA LEU A 102 11.27 4.89 -16.63
C LEU A 102 12.30 3.80 -16.38
N LEU A 103 11.83 2.62 -15.96
CA LEU A 103 12.71 1.54 -15.53
C LEU A 103 12.35 0.23 -16.25
N GLY A 104 13.38 -0.46 -16.76
CA GLY A 104 13.28 -1.78 -17.36
C GLY A 104 13.91 -2.85 -16.48
N LEU A 105 13.41 -4.08 -16.60
CA LEU A 105 13.95 -5.29 -15.96
C LEU A 105 14.38 -6.25 -17.07
N LYS A 106 15.59 -6.07 -17.61
CA LYS A 106 16.05 -6.80 -18.79
C LYS A 106 16.59 -8.19 -18.42
N ASP A 107 17.42 -8.25 -17.40
CA ASP A 107 17.92 -9.50 -16.81
C ASP A 107 18.49 -9.19 -15.41
N ARG A 108 19.17 -10.17 -14.80
CA ARG A 108 19.71 -10.07 -13.43
C ARG A 108 20.77 -8.98 -13.25
N ASP A 109 21.41 -8.56 -14.35
CA ASP A 109 22.55 -7.63 -14.34
C ASP A 109 22.21 -6.31 -15.05
N THR A 110 21.15 -6.30 -15.87
CA THR A 110 20.80 -5.18 -16.75
C THR A 110 19.45 -4.57 -16.36
N PHE A 111 19.50 -3.32 -15.90
CA PHE A 111 18.35 -2.56 -15.42
C PHE A 111 18.32 -1.19 -16.11
N PRO A 112 17.76 -1.05 -17.32
CA PRO A 112 17.73 0.24 -18.01
C PRO A 112 16.95 1.27 -17.19
N LEU A 113 17.56 2.44 -16.95
CA LEU A 113 16.91 3.58 -16.29
C LEU A 113 17.00 4.83 -17.18
N LEU A 114 15.87 5.49 -17.36
CA LEU A 114 15.80 6.81 -17.99
C LEU A 114 15.17 7.82 -17.03
N PHE A 115 15.98 8.80 -16.61
CA PHE A 115 15.52 9.90 -15.76
C PHE A 115 14.87 10.99 -16.61
N VAL A 116 13.54 11.09 -16.57
CA VAL A 116 12.78 12.21 -17.12
C VAL A 116 12.74 13.30 -16.04
N ARG A 117 13.89 13.93 -15.84
CA ARG A 117 14.18 14.80 -14.68
C ARG A 117 14.84 16.13 -15.03
N GLU A 118 14.69 16.60 -16.27
CA GLU A 118 15.18 17.92 -16.64
C GLU A 118 14.17 19.00 -16.22
N ASN A 119 14.60 20.00 -15.42
CA ASN A 119 13.74 21.08 -14.90
C ASN A 119 12.48 20.59 -14.14
N CYS A 120 12.62 19.54 -13.33
CA CYS A 120 11.54 19.03 -12.49
C CYS A 120 11.48 19.70 -11.11
N ALA A 121 10.33 19.55 -10.44
CA ALA A 121 10.04 20.19 -9.16
C ALA A 121 11.09 19.91 -8.09
N ASP A 122 11.57 18.67 -7.95
CA ASP A 122 12.50 18.26 -6.88
C ASP A 122 13.90 18.90 -7.02
N MET A 123 14.25 19.36 -8.22
CA MET A 123 15.47 20.13 -8.51
C MET A 123 15.33 21.62 -8.17
N ALA A 124 14.11 22.10 -7.97
CA ALA A 124 13.79 23.48 -7.63
C ALA A 124 13.37 23.63 -6.16
N VAL A 125 13.82 22.71 -5.29
CA VAL A 125 13.66 22.86 -3.84
C VAL A 125 14.32 24.17 -3.39
N ARG A 126 13.57 24.97 -2.64
CA ARG A 126 13.96 26.32 -2.22
C ARG A 126 14.49 26.29 -0.80
N ALA A 127 15.69 26.82 -0.60
CA ALA A 127 16.36 26.82 0.70
C ALA A 127 15.63 27.70 1.74
N ASP A 128 15.06 28.82 1.30
CA ASP A 128 14.30 29.77 2.13
C ASP A 128 12.94 29.25 2.59
N GLU A 129 12.46 28.16 1.99
CA GLU A 129 11.22 27.48 2.37
C GLU A 129 11.48 26.25 3.27
N ILE A 130 12.73 25.97 3.64
CA ILE A 130 13.07 24.95 4.64
C ILE A 130 13.00 25.59 6.03
N SER A 131 12.13 25.05 6.90
CA SER A 131 11.97 25.58 8.26
C SER A 131 13.10 25.14 9.20
N GLU A 132 13.78 26.09 9.83
CA GLU A 132 14.79 25.80 10.85
C GLU A 132 14.19 25.12 12.08
N ASP A 133 13.06 25.62 12.58
CA ASP A 133 12.36 25.06 13.74
C ASP A 133 11.93 23.61 13.49
N PHE A 134 11.55 23.29 12.25
CA PHE A 134 11.25 21.92 11.84
C PHE A 134 12.49 21.02 11.96
N ILE A 135 13.63 21.45 11.39
CA ILE A 135 14.89 20.69 11.49
C ILE A 135 15.32 20.52 12.94
N ALA A 136 15.15 21.55 13.79
CA ALA A 136 15.44 21.47 15.21
C ALA A 136 14.63 20.37 15.93
N GLY A 137 13.40 20.11 15.46
CA GLY A 137 12.52 19.04 15.92
C GLY A 137 12.83 17.64 15.37
N CYS A 138 13.91 17.45 14.60
CA CYS A 138 14.29 16.15 14.03
C CYS A 138 15.42 15.49 14.83
N ARG A 139 15.38 14.17 15.03
CA ARG A 139 16.50 13.42 15.66
C ARG A 139 17.67 13.25 14.67
N ALA A 140 17.35 13.02 13.40
CA ALA A 140 18.32 12.91 12.33
C ALA A 140 17.86 13.58 11.02
N LEU A 141 18.82 14.02 10.22
CA LEU A 141 18.65 14.52 8.86
C LEU A 141 19.50 13.66 7.91
N ALA A 142 18.85 12.94 6.99
CA ALA A 142 19.51 12.20 5.92
C ALA A 142 19.44 12.98 4.59
N ILE A 143 20.57 13.12 3.93
CA ILE A 143 20.70 13.78 2.63
C ILE A 143 21.26 12.77 1.62
N THR A 144 20.78 12.82 0.38
CA THR A 144 21.35 12.04 -0.73
C THR A 144 22.33 12.88 -1.54
N GLY A 145 23.46 12.29 -1.93
CA GLY A 145 24.53 13.03 -2.61
C GLY A 145 24.13 13.58 -3.98
N THR A 146 23.13 13.01 -4.65
CA THR A 146 22.56 13.61 -5.86
C THR A 146 22.01 15.03 -5.63
N HIS A 147 21.47 15.35 -4.44
CA HIS A 147 21.01 16.71 -4.14
C HIS A 147 22.15 17.71 -3.87
N LEU A 148 23.41 17.28 -3.95
CA LEU A 148 24.58 18.15 -3.97
C LEU A 148 25.05 18.51 -5.40
N SER A 149 24.43 17.96 -6.45
CA SER A 149 24.96 18.03 -7.82
C SER A 149 24.70 19.36 -8.55
N THR A 150 23.71 20.15 -8.12
CA THR A 150 23.39 21.44 -8.74
C THR A 150 23.38 22.58 -7.72
N PRO A 151 23.61 23.84 -8.14
CA PRO A 151 23.71 24.96 -7.21
C PRO A 151 22.50 25.11 -6.27
N GLY A 152 21.27 25.04 -6.80
CA GLY A 152 20.05 25.23 -6.00
C GLY A 152 19.81 24.11 -4.99
N THR A 153 19.89 22.85 -5.42
CA THR A 153 19.74 21.70 -4.50
C THR A 153 20.86 21.66 -3.46
N ARG A 154 22.08 22.06 -3.84
CA ARG A 154 23.23 22.14 -2.94
C ARG A 154 23.04 23.23 -1.89
N GLU A 155 22.55 24.40 -2.28
CA GLU A 155 22.21 25.49 -1.35
C GLU A 155 21.16 25.04 -0.32
N ALA A 156 20.09 24.39 -0.76
CA ALA A 156 19.06 23.84 0.12
C ALA A 156 19.64 22.81 1.10
N SER A 157 20.48 21.88 0.60
CA SER A 157 21.15 20.87 1.42
C SER A 157 22.08 21.48 2.48
N LEU A 158 22.89 22.47 2.09
CA LEU A 158 23.81 23.16 3.01
C LEU A 158 23.07 23.99 4.06
N THR A 159 21.95 24.60 3.69
CA THR A 159 21.08 25.33 4.62
C THR A 159 20.52 24.39 5.69
N ALA A 160 19.95 23.25 5.27
CA ALA A 160 19.45 22.24 6.20
C ALA A 160 20.56 21.65 7.09
N LEU A 161 21.76 21.42 6.56
CA LEU A 161 22.93 20.98 7.35
C LEU A 161 23.34 22.02 8.39
N GLY A 162 23.34 23.31 8.03
CA GLY A 162 23.62 24.39 8.97
C GLY A 162 22.60 24.45 10.11
N TYR A 163 21.32 24.19 9.81
CA TYR A 163 20.25 24.12 10.81
C TYR A 163 20.46 22.90 11.72
N ALA A 164 20.68 21.72 11.12
CA ALA A 164 20.93 20.48 11.81
C ALA A 164 22.11 20.58 12.79
N ARG A 165 23.22 21.17 12.35
CA ARG A 165 24.42 21.38 13.17
C ARG A 165 24.15 22.29 14.36
N ARG A 166 23.46 23.42 14.17
CA ARG A 166 23.13 24.37 15.26
C ARG A 166 22.29 23.72 16.36
N HIS A 167 21.43 22.77 15.99
CA HIS A 167 20.52 22.09 16.91
C HIS A 167 20.98 20.68 17.30
N GLY A 168 22.19 20.25 16.93
CA GLY A 168 22.69 18.90 17.29
C GLY A 168 21.84 17.74 16.73
N VAL A 169 21.21 17.94 15.57
CA VAL A 169 20.58 16.87 14.79
C VAL A 169 21.70 15.99 14.19
N VAL A 170 21.54 14.67 14.23
CA VAL A 170 22.51 13.76 13.59
C VAL A 170 22.42 13.88 12.07
N ARG A 171 23.55 14.12 11.39
CA ARG A 171 23.60 14.40 9.95
C ARG A 171 24.13 13.17 9.20
N ILE A 172 23.36 12.66 8.25
CA ILE A 172 23.65 11.43 7.51
C ILE A 172 23.74 11.75 6.03
N LEU A 173 24.76 11.23 5.35
CA LEU A 173 24.87 11.25 3.90
C LEU A 173 24.75 9.83 3.36
N ASP A 174 23.75 9.58 2.51
CA ASP A 174 23.87 8.51 1.51
C ASP A 174 24.54 9.12 0.29
N ILE A 175 25.70 8.60 -0.10
CA ILE A 175 26.49 9.20 -1.17
C ILE A 175 25.70 9.22 -2.49
N ASP A 176 24.79 8.26 -2.72
CA ASP A 176 23.84 8.16 -3.85
C ASP A 176 24.38 8.80 -5.14
N TYR A 177 25.49 8.25 -5.64
CA TYR A 177 26.18 8.80 -6.80
C TYR A 177 25.62 8.22 -8.09
N ARG A 178 25.21 9.11 -9.00
CA ARG A 178 24.70 8.74 -10.33
C ARG A 178 25.34 9.65 -11.39
N PRO A 179 26.34 9.18 -12.16
CA PRO A 179 27.05 9.97 -13.16
C PRO A 179 26.15 10.82 -14.07
N VAL A 180 25.00 10.28 -14.51
CA VAL A 180 24.05 10.99 -15.38
C VAL A 180 23.46 12.23 -14.71
N LEU A 181 23.18 12.18 -13.40
CA LEU A 181 22.59 13.28 -12.62
C LEU A 181 23.63 14.34 -12.24
N TRP A 182 24.91 14.02 -12.44
CA TRP A 182 26.05 14.95 -12.36
C TRP A 182 26.50 15.43 -13.74
N GLY A 183 25.80 15.06 -14.82
CA GLY A 183 26.10 15.50 -16.18
C GLY A 183 27.33 14.86 -16.82
N LEU A 184 27.80 13.72 -16.29
CA LEU A 184 29.02 13.06 -16.74
C LEU A 184 28.80 12.02 -17.85
N THR A 185 27.53 11.67 -18.11
CA THR A 185 27.16 10.67 -19.12
C THR A 185 25.96 11.16 -19.95
N SER A 186 25.67 10.46 -21.05
CA SER A 186 24.48 10.73 -21.86
C SER A 186 23.19 10.44 -21.08
N ARG A 187 22.08 11.08 -21.47
CA ARG A 187 20.77 10.97 -20.79
C ARG A 187 20.25 9.52 -20.66
N GLY A 188 20.58 8.65 -21.62
CA GLY A 188 20.16 7.25 -21.63
C GLY A 188 21.03 6.33 -20.77
N ALA A 189 22.15 6.81 -20.22
CA ALA A 189 23.08 6.02 -19.43
C ALA A 189 22.75 6.04 -17.93
N GLY A 190 21.47 5.93 -17.57
CA GLY A 190 21.00 6.02 -16.19
C GLY A 190 21.35 4.81 -15.31
N GLU A 191 21.69 3.68 -15.93
CA GLU A 191 22.15 2.47 -15.24
C GLU A 191 23.61 2.55 -14.76
N ASN A 192 24.41 3.46 -15.35
CA ASN A 192 25.82 3.62 -14.99
C ASN A 192 25.96 4.02 -13.52
N ARG A 193 26.75 3.26 -12.76
CA ARG A 193 26.97 3.48 -11.33
C ARG A 193 28.24 4.26 -10.99
N TYR A 194 29.22 4.27 -11.89
CA TYR A 194 30.50 4.90 -11.62
C TYR A 194 31.14 5.50 -12.87
N VAL A 195 31.58 6.75 -12.74
CA VAL A 195 32.49 7.46 -13.63
C VAL A 195 33.38 8.31 -12.71
N PRO A 196 34.72 8.22 -12.78
CA PRO A 196 35.58 9.08 -11.98
C PRO A 196 35.49 10.53 -12.47
N ASP A 197 35.37 11.49 -11.57
CA ASP A 197 35.44 12.91 -11.90
C ASP A 197 36.01 13.73 -10.75
N ALA A 198 37.11 14.44 -11.01
CA ALA A 198 37.83 15.18 -9.99
C ALA A 198 37.05 16.40 -9.47
N GLN A 199 36.16 16.98 -10.27
CA GLN A 199 35.33 18.11 -9.83
C GLN A 199 34.23 17.63 -8.88
N VAL A 200 33.54 16.54 -9.21
CA VAL A 200 32.57 15.91 -8.31
C VAL A 200 33.22 15.50 -6.99
N THR A 201 34.38 14.83 -7.04
CA THR A 201 35.14 14.50 -5.83
C THR A 201 35.42 15.74 -4.98
N ARG A 202 35.94 16.82 -5.57
CA ARG A 202 36.21 18.07 -4.82
C ARG A 202 34.94 18.65 -4.19
N GLN A 203 33.82 18.63 -4.91
CA GLN A 203 32.55 19.15 -4.39
C GLN A 203 32.01 18.31 -3.22
N LEU A 204 32.13 16.98 -3.30
CA LEU A 204 31.78 16.08 -2.19
C LEU A 204 32.70 16.33 -0.99
N GLN A 205 34.02 16.33 -1.19
CA GLN A 205 35.02 16.51 -0.14
C GLN A 205 34.89 17.83 0.63
N GLN A 206 34.36 18.88 -0.01
CA GLN A 206 34.05 20.14 0.67
C GLN A 206 32.99 20.03 1.77
N VAL A 207 32.13 19.00 1.72
CA VAL A 207 30.97 18.85 2.62
C VAL A 207 31.01 17.59 3.47
N LEU A 208 31.88 16.60 3.18
CA LEU A 208 31.96 15.34 3.94
C LEU A 208 32.19 15.55 5.46
N GLY A 209 32.89 16.63 5.84
CA GLY A 209 33.13 16.99 7.24
C GLY A 209 31.89 17.48 8.00
N GLU A 210 30.78 17.73 7.31
CA GLU A 210 29.51 18.18 7.91
C GLU A 210 28.59 17.01 8.31
N PHE A 211 28.99 15.76 8.08
CA PHE A 211 28.18 14.58 8.37
C PHE A 211 28.78 13.75 9.51
N ASP A 212 27.91 13.06 10.24
CA ASP A 212 28.24 12.16 11.36
C ASP A 212 28.26 10.69 10.90
N LEU A 213 27.51 10.37 9.84
CA LEU A 213 27.43 9.04 9.22
C LEU A 213 27.47 9.16 7.69
N LEU A 214 28.38 8.41 7.05
CA LEU A 214 28.47 8.28 5.60
C LEU A 214 28.13 6.84 5.18
N VAL A 215 27.16 6.69 4.28
CA VAL A 215 26.73 5.39 3.75
C VAL A 215 26.94 5.40 2.24
N GLY A 216 27.55 4.33 1.72
CA GLY A 216 27.84 4.23 0.29
C GLY A 216 28.27 2.82 -0.12
N THR A 217 28.10 2.49 -1.39
CA THR A 217 28.74 1.34 -2.04
C THR A 217 30.26 1.56 -2.17
N GLU A 218 31.00 0.51 -2.53
CA GLU A 218 32.43 0.63 -2.81
C GLU A 218 32.68 1.70 -3.90
N GLU A 219 31.88 1.70 -4.98
CA GLU A 219 31.95 2.69 -6.06
C GLU A 219 31.63 4.12 -5.61
N GLU A 220 30.65 4.27 -4.70
CA GLU A 220 30.29 5.56 -4.12
C GLU A 220 31.43 6.12 -3.23
N PHE A 221 32.16 5.25 -2.52
CA PHE A 221 33.36 5.68 -1.81
C PHE A 221 34.52 6.01 -2.75
N LEU A 222 34.66 5.34 -3.90
CA LEU A 222 35.67 5.69 -4.91
C LEU A 222 35.53 7.14 -5.38
N ILE A 223 34.30 7.60 -5.67
CA ILE A 223 34.08 8.99 -6.10
C ILE A 223 34.25 9.98 -4.95
N ALA A 224 33.83 9.63 -3.72
CA ALA A 224 33.98 10.50 -2.56
C ALA A 224 35.44 10.70 -2.14
N GLY A 225 36.25 9.64 -2.21
CA GLY A 225 37.68 9.66 -1.90
C GLY A 225 38.56 10.14 -3.05
N GLY A 226 38.15 9.89 -4.29
CA GLY A 226 38.89 10.33 -5.48
C GLY A 226 40.11 9.48 -5.82
N VAL A 227 40.16 8.21 -5.39
CA VAL A 227 41.23 7.27 -5.74
C VAL A 227 40.62 6.14 -6.59
N PRO A 228 40.60 6.27 -7.93
CA PRO A 228 39.92 5.31 -8.80
C PRO A 228 40.46 3.89 -8.63
N HIS A 229 39.56 2.91 -8.60
CA HIS A 229 39.87 1.48 -8.46
C HIS A 229 40.58 1.08 -7.14
N ASP A 230 40.68 1.99 -6.17
CA ASP A 230 41.24 1.72 -4.84
C ASP A 230 40.28 2.20 -3.74
N VAL A 231 39.47 1.27 -3.25
CA VAL A 231 38.48 1.54 -2.19
C VAL A 231 39.16 1.91 -0.87
N ILE A 232 40.28 1.28 -0.52
CA ILE A 232 40.99 1.58 0.74
C ILE A 232 41.65 2.96 0.67
N GLY A 233 42.33 3.28 -0.43
CA GLY A 233 42.89 4.62 -0.66
C GLY A 233 41.81 5.70 -0.64
N SER A 234 40.63 5.41 -1.21
CA SER A 234 39.49 6.33 -1.19
C SER A 234 38.92 6.51 0.22
N LEU A 235 38.74 5.43 0.99
CA LEU A 235 38.32 5.50 2.40
C LEU A 235 39.32 6.28 3.25
N GLN A 236 40.62 6.08 3.03
CA GLN A 236 41.68 6.86 3.69
C GLN A 236 41.62 8.35 3.34
N ALA A 237 41.33 8.69 2.08
CA ALA A 237 41.14 10.07 1.66
C ALA A 237 39.90 10.71 2.35
N VAL A 238 38.79 9.98 2.44
CA VAL A 238 37.59 10.41 3.17
C VAL A 238 37.87 10.61 4.66
N ARG A 239 38.57 9.67 5.30
CA ARG A 239 38.92 9.73 6.74
C ARG A 239 39.83 10.91 7.08
N LYS A 240 40.67 11.39 6.15
CA LYS A 240 41.46 12.62 6.35
C LYS A 240 40.60 13.89 6.47
N ILE A 241 39.35 13.85 6.00
CA ILE A 241 38.42 14.98 5.97
C ILE A 241 37.41 14.90 7.11
N THR A 242 36.96 13.70 7.47
CA THR A 242 35.88 13.51 8.44
C THR A 242 36.12 12.36 9.43
N ASN A 243 35.59 12.54 10.65
CA ASN A 243 35.52 11.52 11.68
C ASN A 243 34.19 10.74 11.66
N ALA A 244 33.35 10.94 10.65
CA ALA A 244 32.09 10.22 10.49
C ALA A 244 32.27 8.70 10.50
N THR A 245 31.28 7.97 11.00
CA THR A 245 31.24 6.52 10.79
C THR A 245 31.02 6.23 9.32
N LEU A 246 31.77 5.28 8.75
CA LEU A 246 31.65 4.88 7.34
C LEU A 246 30.95 3.52 7.27
N VAL A 247 29.85 3.44 6.52
CA VAL A 247 29.15 2.18 6.23
C VAL A 247 29.30 1.87 4.75
N VAL A 248 30.12 0.86 4.45
CA VAL A 248 30.44 0.44 3.08
C VAL A 248 29.55 -0.74 2.70
N LYS A 249 28.61 -0.53 1.78
CA LYS A 249 27.71 -1.55 1.21
C LYS A 249 28.50 -2.40 0.20
N ARG A 250 28.50 -3.73 0.38
CA ARG A 250 29.28 -4.70 -0.42
C ARG A 250 28.38 -5.75 -1.09
N GLY A 251 27.16 -5.35 -1.46
CA GLY A 251 26.18 -6.23 -2.12
C GLY A 251 25.90 -7.50 -1.31
N ALA A 252 26.06 -8.67 -1.94
CA ALA A 252 25.81 -9.98 -1.31
C ALA A 252 26.76 -10.31 -0.15
N LEU A 253 27.87 -9.58 0.01
CA LEU A 253 28.77 -9.71 1.16
C LEU A 253 28.25 -8.97 2.41
N GLY A 254 27.18 -8.20 2.27
CA GLY A 254 26.60 -7.38 3.34
C GLY A 254 27.24 -6.00 3.40
N CYS A 255 27.68 -5.58 4.59
CA CYS A 255 28.31 -4.26 4.77
C CYS A 255 29.46 -4.28 5.78
N CYS A 256 30.39 -3.33 5.62
CA CYS A 256 31.42 -3.04 6.61
C CYS A 256 31.08 -1.75 7.36
N VAL A 257 31.32 -1.70 8.67
CA VAL A 257 31.16 -0.51 9.50
C VAL A 257 32.52 -0.09 10.07
N ILE A 258 32.94 1.14 9.79
CA ILE A 258 34.26 1.67 10.15
C ILE A 258 34.08 2.97 10.95
N GLU A 259 34.17 2.87 12.27
CA GLU A 259 34.06 4.02 13.19
C GLU A 259 35.38 4.77 13.37
N GLY A 260 36.52 4.07 13.24
CA GLY A 260 37.86 4.61 13.50
C GLY A 260 38.79 4.57 12.28
N ASP A 261 40.02 4.13 12.52
CA ASP A 261 41.06 4.02 11.51
C ASP A 261 40.64 3.09 10.36
N ILE A 262 41.09 3.44 9.15
CA ILE A 262 40.82 2.63 7.96
C ILE A 262 41.78 1.43 7.97
N PRO A 263 41.27 0.19 7.88
CA PRO A 263 42.11 -0.99 7.87
C PRO A 263 42.95 -1.09 6.59
N ALA A 264 43.96 -1.96 6.60
CA ALA A 264 44.82 -2.22 5.44
C ALA A 264 44.05 -2.88 4.28
N ARG A 265 43.05 -3.72 4.59
CA ARG A 265 42.15 -4.35 3.62
C ARG A 265 40.71 -4.17 4.07
N ILE A 266 39.79 -4.08 3.10
CA ILE A 266 38.36 -3.90 3.41
C ILE A 266 37.78 -5.09 4.18
N ASP A 267 38.30 -6.30 3.94
CA ASP A 267 37.88 -7.53 4.63
C ASP A 267 38.29 -7.59 6.10
N ASP A 268 39.22 -6.73 6.52
CA ASP A 268 39.65 -6.64 7.93
C ASP A 268 38.73 -5.70 8.74
N ALA A 269 37.80 -4.99 8.08
CA ALA A 269 36.80 -4.16 8.75
C ALA A 269 35.70 -5.02 9.41
N PRO A 270 35.08 -4.54 10.51
CA PRO A 270 33.88 -5.17 11.07
C PRO A 270 32.81 -5.36 9.99
N THR A 271 32.55 -6.62 9.63
CA THR A 271 31.69 -6.99 8.51
C THR A 271 30.45 -7.71 9.01
N PHE A 272 29.29 -7.27 8.53
CA PHE A 272 27.98 -7.84 8.84
C PHE A 272 27.41 -8.46 7.57
N LEU A 273 27.34 -9.79 7.58
CA LEU A 273 27.01 -10.59 6.39
C LEU A 273 25.59 -10.31 5.89
N GLY A 274 25.47 -10.25 4.56
CA GLY A 274 24.20 -10.11 3.87
C GLY A 274 23.36 -11.39 3.88
N GLU A 275 22.11 -11.25 3.47
CA GLU A 275 21.19 -12.37 3.26
C GLU A 275 21.32 -12.89 1.82
N ARG A 276 21.27 -14.21 1.64
CA ARG A 276 21.23 -14.82 0.30
C ARG A 276 19.80 -15.03 -0.14
N VAL A 277 19.46 -14.44 -1.28
CA VAL A 277 18.13 -14.52 -1.92
C VAL A 277 18.29 -14.63 -3.43
N GLU A 278 17.24 -15.10 -4.11
CA GLU A 278 17.13 -14.97 -5.56
C GLU A 278 16.80 -13.52 -5.92
N VAL A 279 17.59 -12.95 -6.83
CA VAL A 279 17.48 -11.54 -7.21
C VAL A 279 16.59 -11.41 -8.43
N LEU A 280 15.52 -10.62 -8.31
CA LEU A 280 14.66 -10.19 -9.39
C LEU A 280 15.04 -8.78 -9.88
N ASN A 281 15.34 -7.87 -8.95
CA ASN A 281 15.58 -6.46 -9.22
C ASN A 281 16.59 -5.87 -8.23
N VAL A 282 17.71 -5.29 -8.68
CA VAL A 282 18.70 -4.69 -7.73
C VAL A 282 18.37 -3.25 -7.33
N LEU A 283 17.35 -2.64 -7.95
CA LEU A 283 16.96 -1.26 -7.68
C LEU A 283 16.27 -1.14 -6.32
N GLY A 284 16.57 -0.08 -5.58
CA GLY A 284 16.00 0.14 -4.25
C GLY A 284 16.69 -0.60 -3.10
N ALA A 285 17.60 -1.56 -3.39
CA ALA A 285 18.31 -2.33 -2.37
C ALA A 285 19.05 -1.43 -1.37
N GLY A 286 19.74 -0.40 -1.87
CA GLY A 286 20.47 0.56 -1.05
C GLY A 286 19.57 1.41 -0.17
N ASP A 287 18.43 1.87 -0.70
CA ASP A 287 17.46 2.68 0.04
C ASP A 287 16.76 1.85 1.12
N ALA A 288 16.44 0.59 0.81
CA ALA A 288 15.86 -0.36 1.77
C ALA A 288 16.86 -0.74 2.86
N PHE A 289 18.13 -0.97 2.50
CA PHE A 289 19.21 -1.17 3.45
C PHE A 289 19.33 0.02 4.39
N LEU A 290 19.39 1.24 3.85
CA LEU A 290 19.49 2.46 4.66
C LEU A 290 18.27 2.62 5.57
N SER A 291 17.08 2.29 5.08
CA SER A 291 15.85 2.31 5.87
C SER A 291 15.92 1.37 7.07
N GLY A 292 16.34 0.12 6.84
CA GLY A 292 16.52 -0.86 7.92
C GLY A 292 17.62 -0.46 8.92
N LEU A 293 18.74 0.08 8.42
CA LEU A 293 19.85 0.55 9.24
C LEU A 293 19.41 1.68 10.18
N LEU A 294 18.80 2.73 9.62
CA LEU A 294 18.35 3.88 10.41
C LEU A 294 17.21 3.51 11.35
N SER A 295 16.32 2.62 10.93
CA SER A 295 15.25 2.09 11.77
C SER A 295 15.76 1.36 13.02
N GLY A 296 16.89 0.65 12.90
CA GLY A 296 17.57 0.02 14.04
C GLY A 296 18.29 1.04 14.93
N LEU A 297 19.13 1.89 14.33
CA LEU A 297 19.96 2.86 15.05
C LEU A 297 19.13 3.90 15.80
N LEU A 298 18.05 4.42 15.19
CA LEU A 298 17.14 5.38 15.83
C LEU A 298 16.37 4.77 17.02
N ARG A 299 16.29 3.44 17.11
CA ARG A 299 15.74 2.73 18.27
C ARG A 299 16.79 2.33 19.30
N GLY A 300 18.04 2.79 19.14
CA GLY A 300 19.14 2.50 20.05
C GLY A 300 19.69 1.08 19.93
N ARG A 301 19.39 0.36 18.84
CA ARG A 301 20.00 -0.95 18.57
C ARG A 301 21.48 -0.78 18.22
N ASP A 302 22.28 -1.81 18.47
CA ASP A 302 23.69 -1.79 18.11
C ASP A 302 23.90 -2.00 16.59
N TRP A 303 25.16 -1.95 16.15
CA TRP A 303 25.52 -2.15 14.75
C TRP A 303 25.09 -3.53 14.25
N ALA A 304 25.34 -4.60 15.02
CA ALA A 304 25.04 -5.96 14.60
C ALA A 304 23.55 -6.15 14.31
N GLU A 305 22.70 -5.67 15.21
CA GLU A 305 21.26 -5.78 15.02
C GLU A 305 20.73 -4.83 13.94
N SER A 306 21.23 -3.59 13.88
CA SER A 306 20.81 -2.61 12.87
C SER A 306 21.20 -3.05 11.45
N THR A 307 22.42 -3.58 11.26
CA THR A 307 22.85 -4.10 9.96
C THR A 307 22.15 -5.39 9.59
N ARG A 308 21.76 -6.22 10.56
CA ARG A 308 20.94 -7.42 10.30
C ARG A 308 19.58 -7.04 9.73
N ILE A 309 18.93 -6.02 10.29
CA ILE A 309 17.67 -5.46 9.75
C ILE A 309 17.91 -4.82 8.37
N ALA A 310 18.98 -4.04 8.22
CA ALA A 310 19.36 -3.41 6.96
C ALA A 310 19.54 -4.45 5.83
N ASN A 311 20.31 -5.51 6.09
CA ASN A 311 20.55 -6.58 5.13
C ASN A 311 19.26 -7.32 4.77
N ALA A 312 18.37 -7.60 5.73
CA ALA A 312 17.07 -8.21 5.46
C ALA A 312 16.18 -7.31 4.60
N CYS A 313 16.12 -6.00 4.88
CA CYS A 313 15.34 -5.05 4.09
C CYS A 313 15.84 -4.98 2.64
N GLY A 314 17.16 -4.89 2.45
CA GLY A 314 17.77 -4.92 1.11
C GLY A 314 17.46 -6.23 0.37
N ALA A 315 17.58 -7.37 1.04
CA ALA A 315 17.33 -8.68 0.45
C ALA A 315 15.87 -8.91 0.04
N ILE A 316 14.91 -8.47 0.86
CA ILE A 316 13.47 -8.58 0.53
C ILE A 316 13.15 -7.73 -0.70
N VAL A 317 13.63 -6.49 -0.76
CA VAL A 317 13.35 -5.62 -1.91
C VAL A 317 13.92 -6.20 -3.20
N VAL A 318 15.15 -6.75 -3.18
CA VAL A 318 15.73 -7.26 -4.42
C VAL A 318 15.07 -8.52 -4.97
N SER A 319 14.26 -9.19 -4.17
CA SER A 319 13.47 -10.35 -4.59
C SER A 319 12.15 -9.98 -5.26
N ARG A 320 11.74 -8.69 -5.25
CA ARG A 320 10.41 -8.25 -5.71
C ARG A 320 10.50 -7.24 -6.85
N HIS A 321 9.37 -7.05 -7.55
CA HIS A 321 9.28 -6.12 -8.67
C HIS A 321 9.47 -4.65 -8.26
N ALA A 322 8.76 -4.22 -7.21
CA ALA A 322 8.70 -2.81 -6.80
C ALA A 322 9.92 -2.37 -5.98
N CYS A 323 10.22 -1.06 -5.96
CA CYS A 323 11.28 -0.48 -5.12
C CYS A 323 10.78 -0.15 -3.70
N SER A 324 10.16 1.02 -3.51
CA SER A 324 9.61 1.44 -2.21
C SER A 324 8.50 0.50 -1.74
N ALA A 325 7.53 0.21 -2.60
CA ALA A 325 6.38 -0.60 -2.25
C ALA A 325 6.74 -2.04 -1.83
N ALA A 326 7.91 -2.56 -2.20
CA ALA A 326 8.38 -3.89 -1.79
C ALA A 326 9.05 -3.93 -0.41
N MET A 327 9.36 -2.76 0.19
CA MET A 327 10.02 -2.69 1.48
C MET A 327 9.17 -3.38 2.57
N PRO A 328 9.81 -4.13 3.49
CA PRO A 328 9.08 -4.96 4.43
C PRO A 328 8.41 -4.16 5.54
N THR A 329 7.32 -4.70 6.05
CA THR A 329 6.68 -4.28 7.30
C THR A 329 7.34 -4.94 8.52
N PRO A 330 7.07 -4.48 9.76
CA PRO A 330 7.54 -5.14 10.97
C PRO A 330 7.11 -6.60 11.09
N ALA A 331 5.91 -6.95 10.61
CA ALA A 331 5.41 -8.32 10.60
C ALA A 331 6.18 -9.20 9.61
N GLU A 332 6.48 -8.69 8.42
CA GLU A 332 7.35 -9.38 7.45
C GLU A 332 8.75 -9.62 8.01
N LEU A 333 9.35 -8.65 8.70
CA LEU A 333 10.65 -8.84 9.36
C LEU A 333 10.59 -9.83 10.52
N ALA A 334 9.49 -9.87 11.27
CA ALA A 334 9.31 -10.85 12.34
C ALA A 334 9.30 -12.28 11.77
N HIS A 335 8.51 -12.52 10.70
CA HIS A 335 8.51 -13.78 9.96
C HIS A 335 9.88 -14.08 9.34
N TRP A 336 10.54 -13.07 8.77
CA TRP A 336 11.88 -13.24 8.17
C TRP A 336 12.90 -13.81 9.17
N PHE A 337 12.81 -13.41 10.44
CA PHE A 337 13.77 -13.78 11.48
C PHE A 337 13.34 -14.96 12.36
N ASP A 338 12.13 -15.49 12.22
CA ASP A 338 11.66 -16.63 13.01
C ASP A 338 12.25 -17.98 12.59
N GLY A 339 12.89 -18.04 11.41
CA GLY A 339 13.56 -19.22 10.87
C GLY A 339 12.67 -20.16 10.05
N SER A 340 11.41 -19.81 9.81
CA SER A 340 10.42 -20.61 9.08
C SER A 340 10.26 -20.23 7.60
N ARG A 341 11.03 -19.24 7.12
CA ARG A 341 10.89 -18.68 5.76
C ARG A 341 11.26 -19.66 4.64
N ASN A 342 10.60 -19.49 3.50
CA ASN A 342 11.04 -20.13 2.25
C ASN A 342 12.35 -19.50 1.77
N PRO A 343 13.38 -20.29 1.38
CA PRO A 343 14.60 -19.75 0.77
C PRO A 343 14.34 -18.94 -0.51
N VAL A 344 13.29 -19.29 -1.26
CA VAL A 344 12.78 -18.52 -2.41
C VAL A 344 11.70 -17.57 -1.90
N VAL A 345 12.05 -16.29 -1.76
CA VAL A 345 11.22 -15.27 -1.10
C VAL A 345 9.83 -15.15 -1.72
N ASP A 346 9.73 -15.18 -3.06
CA ASP A 346 8.46 -15.08 -3.78
C ASP A 346 7.56 -16.31 -3.62
N ALA A 347 8.13 -17.46 -3.23
CA ALA A 347 7.38 -18.68 -2.93
C ALA A 347 6.97 -18.78 -1.45
N ASP A 348 7.29 -17.79 -0.62
CA ASP A 348 6.84 -17.71 0.76
C ASP A 348 5.42 -17.13 0.81
N HIS A 349 4.42 -18.01 0.93
CA HIS A 349 3.02 -17.61 0.99
C HIS A 349 2.69 -16.74 2.22
N THR A 350 3.35 -16.99 3.36
CA THR A 350 3.14 -16.21 4.57
C THR A 350 3.69 -14.81 4.39
N LEU A 351 4.92 -14.69 3.89
CA LEU A 351 5.54 -13.38 3.63
C LEU A 351 4.75 -12.58 2.58
N ALA A 352 4.26 -13.24 1.52
CA ALA A 352 3.43 -12.59 0.51
C ALA A 352 2.07 -12.14 1.06
N HIS A 353 1.46 -12.92 1.97
CA HIS A 353 0.23 -12.52 2.67
C HIS A 353 0.48 -11.31 3.55
N LEU A 354 1.49 -11.38 4.43
CA LEU A 354 1.87 -10.27 5.32
C LEU A 354 2.13 -8.99 4.52
N HIS A 355 2.93 -9.06 3.46
CA HIS A 355 3.19 -7.91 2.60
C HIS A 355 1.93 -7.18 2.11
N ARG A 356 0.87 -7.95 1.81
CA ARG A 356 -0.40 -7.42 1.34
C ARG A 356 -1.23 -6.81 2.48
N VAL A 357 -1.22 -7.42 3.66
CA VAL A 357 -2.20 -7.11 4.73
C VAL A 357 -1.65 -6.29 5.88
N THR A 358 -0.33 -6.16 6.02
CA THR A 358 0.30 -5.41 7.13
C THR A 358 0.84 -4.04 6.72
N VAL A 359 0.73 -3.68 5.44
CA VAL A 359 0.92 -2.29 5.00
C VAL A 359 -0.20 -1.40 5.53
N PRO A 360 0.03 -0.07 5.65
CA PRO A 360 -1.02 0.87 6.03
C PRO A 360 -2.24 0.76 5.11
N ARG A 361 -3.37 0.38 5.70
CA ARG A 361 -4.65 0.21 5.03
C ARG A 361 -5.64 1.19 5.64
N ARG A 362 -6.57 1.67 4.82
CA ARG A 362 -7.70 2.43 5.33
C ARG A 362 -8.48 1.59 6.35
N GLU A 363 -8.78 2.17 7.49
CA GLU A 363 -9.64 1.55 8.50
C GLU A 363 -11.11 1.72 8.11
N TRP A 364 -11.87 0.66 8.28
CA TRP A 364 -13.29 0.60 7.97
C TRP A 364 -14.02 0.04 9.19
N ASP A 365 -14.59 0.94 9.98
CA ASP A 365 -15.49 0.62 11.07
C ASP A 365 -16.86 1.18 10.76
N ASP A 366 -17.92 0.56 11.27
CA ASP A 366 -19.30 0.99 11.07
C ASP A 366 -19.72 1.21 9.60
N LEU A 367 -19.22 0.36 8.71
CA LEU A 367 -19.41 0.43 7.27
C LEU A 367 -20.89 0.23 6.87
N CYS A 368 -21.48 1.23 6.23
CA CYS A 368 -22.85 1.27 5.77
C CYS A 368 -22.88 1.22 4.23
N VAL A 369 -23.25 0.07 3.66
CA VAL A 369 -23.20 -0.13 2.19
C VAL A 369 -24.58 -0.37 1.60
N MET A 370 -24.90 0.41 0.57
CA MET A 370 -26.06 0.15 -0.27
C MET A 370 -25.69 -0.73 -1.47
N ALA A 371 -26.35 -1.88 -1.59
CA ALA A 371 -26.07 -2.86 -2.64
C ALA A 371 -27.09 -2.81 -3.78
N PHE A 372 -26.62 -2.50 -4.98
CA PHE A 372 -27.42 -2.50 -6.21
C PHE A 372 -26.61 -3.10 -7.37
N ASP A 373 -25.79 -4.09 -7.04
CA ASP A 373 -25.03 -4.98 -7.93
C ASP A 373 -25.89 -5.99 -8.68
N HIS A 374 -27.21 -5.91 -8.49
CA HIS A 374 -28.19 -6.82 -9.05
C HIS A 374 -28.35 -6.53 -10.55
N ARG A 375 -28.56 -7.58 -11.35
CA ARG A 375 -28.78 -7.48 -12.81
C ARG A 375 -30.17 -7.97 -13.16
N SER A 376 -30.43 -9.26 -12.94
CA SER A 376 -31.70 -9.91 -13.23
C SER A 376 -32.88 -9.21 -12.56
N GLN A 377 -32.72 -8.76 -11.30
CA GLN A 377 -33.83 -8.12 -10.58
C GLN A 377 -34.17 -6.73 -11.11
N PHE A 378 -33.21 -5.93 -11.56
CA PHE A 378 -33.54 -4.65 -12.22
C PHE A 378 -34.20 -4.87 -13.59
N TYR A 379 -33.74 -5.88 -14.34
CA TYR A 379 -34.38 -6.28 -15.59
C TYR A 379 -35.83 -6.71 -15.36
N GLU A 380 -36.08 -7.57 -14.36
CA GLU A 380 -37.42 -8.00 -13.97
C GLU A 380 -38.33 -6.82 -13.59
N LEU A 381 -37.83 -5.85 -12.81
CA LEU A 381 -38.58 -4.65 -12.46
C LEU A 381 -38.90 -3.77 -13.67
N ALA A 382 -37.95 -3.60 -14.60
CA ALA A 382 -38.16 -2.84 -15.83
C ALA A 382 -39.24 -3.52 -16.71
N VAL A 383 -39.15 -4.84 -16.89
CA VAL A 383 -40.16 -5.64 -17.61
C VAL A 383 -41.52 -5.54 -16.94
N GLN A 384 -41.59 -5.69 -15.61
CA GLN A 384 -42.82 -5.61 -14.84
C GLN A 384 -43.50 -4.23 -14.99
N ALA A 385 -42.73 -3.16 -15.08
CA ALA A 385 -43.23 -1.81 -15.29
C ALA A 385 -43.49 -1.45 -16.76
N GLY A 386 -43.15 -2.31 -17.72
CA GLY A 386 -43.20 -2.00 -19.15
C GLY A 386 -42.20 -0.90 -19.56
N ALA A 387 -41.10 -0.74 -18.83
CA ALA A 387 -40.06 0.26 -19.09
C ALA A 387 -38.92 -0.30 -19.95
N ASP A 388 -38.27 0.58 -20.73
CA ASP A 388 -37.08 0.24 -21.51
C ASP A 388 -35.91 -0.15 -20.59
N GLU A 389 -35.26 -1.29 -20.89
CA GLU A 389 -34.08 -1.80 -20.20
C GLU A 389 -32.94 -0.77 -20.12
N ALA A 390 -32.79 0.10 -21.12
CA ALA A 390 -31.78 1.16 -21.13
C ALA A 390 -31.91 2.12 -19.94
N ARG A 391 -33.12 2.26 -19.35
CA ARG A 391 -33.36 3.11 -18.18
C ARG A 391 -32.71 2.59 -16.90
N ILE A 392 -32.29 1.32 -16.84
CA ILE A 392 -31.62 0.74 -15.66
C ILE A 392 -30.31 1.50 -15.37
N LYS A 393 -29.56 1.93 -16.40
CA LYS A 393 -28.32 2.70 -16.22
C LYS A 393 -28.56 4.02 -15.51
N THR A 394 -29.60 4.75 -15.94
CA THR A 394 -30.01 6.01 -15.31
C THR A 394 -30.44 5.78 -13.87
N LEU A 395 -31.26 4.76 -13.61
CA LEU A 395 -31.69 4.41 -12.26
C LEU A 395 -30.50 4.17 -11.33
N LYS A 396 -29.50 3.38 -11.73
CA LYS A 396 -28.32 3.11 -10.89
C LYS A 396 -27.50 4.36 -10.56
N ARG A 397 -27.44 5.35 -11.46
CA ARG A 397 -26.84 6.66 -11.16
C ARG A 397 -27.64 7.45 -10.13
N LEU A 398 -28.97 7.36 -10.16
CA LEU A 398 -29.83 7.97 -9.13
C LEU A 398 -29.64 7.30 -7.77
N LEU A 399 -29.43 5.97 -7.74
CA LEU A 399 -29.09 5.26 -6.52
C LEU A 399 -27.76 5.73 -5.90
N VAL A 400 -26.73 6.03 -6.71
CA VAL A 400 -25.50 6.66 -6.19
C VAL A 400 -25.79 8.01 -5.53
N ARG A 401 -26.69 8.82 -6.10
CA ARG A 401 -27.09 10.11 -5.52
C ARG A 401 -27.85 9.95 -4.20
N ALA A 402 -28.65 8.90 -4.05
CA ALA A 402 -29.31 8.58 -2.77
C ALA A 402 -28.29 8.27 -1.67
N VAL A 403 -27.20 7.56 -2.00
CA VAL A 403 -26.10 7.29 -1.04
C VAL A 403 -25.38 8.57 -0.66
N GLU A 404 -25.07 9.43 -1.64
CA GLU A 404 -24.46 10.73 -1.41
C GLU A 404 -25.31 11.64 -0.51
N GLN A 405 -26.62 11.63 -0.69
CA GLN A 405 -27.54 12.34 0.18
C GLN A 405 -27.46 11.84 1.62
N VAL A 406 -27.46 10.52 1.84
CA VAL A 406 -27.34 9.95 3.20
C VAL A 406 -25.98 10.24 3.83
N GLU A 407 -24.88 10.13 3.07
CA GLU A 407 -23.54 10.48 3.54
C GLU A 407 -23.51 11.91 4.10
N ARG A 408 -23.98 12.88 3.30
CA ARG A 408 -24.01 14.29 3.65
C ARG A 408 -24.97 14.58 4.80
N ASP A 409 -26.18 14.04 4.76
CA ASP A 409 -27.24 14.35 5.73
C ASP A 409 -26.98 13.69 7.10
N ARG A 410 -26.11 12.67 7.18
CA ARG A 410 -25.72 12.00 8.43
C ARG A 410 -24.28 12.26 8.87
N HIS A 411 -23.48 12.95 8.05
CA HIS A 411 -22.06 13.22 8.33
C HIS A 411 -21.27 11.92 8.62
N ILE A 412 -21.42 10.95 7.72
CA ILE A 412 -20.79 9.62 7.83
C ILE A 412 -19.68 9.42 6.79
N GLU A 413 -18.99 10.51 6.41
CA GLU A 413 -17.89 10.47 5.46
C GLU A 413 -16.86 9.42 5.89
N GLY A 414 -16.52 8.53 4.94
CA GLY A 414 -15.60 7.42 5.18
C GLY A 414 -16.14 6.21 5.92
N HIS A 415 -17.45 6.19 6.22
CA HIS A 415 -18.18 5.01 6.71
C HIS A 415 -19.20 4.49 5.71
N VAL A 416 -19.31 5.09 4.52
CA VAL A 416 -20.29 4.73 3.49
C VAL A 416 -19.68 3.93 2.34
N GLY A 417 -20.50 3.11 1.70
CA GLY A 417 -20.10 2.39 0.49
C GLY A 417 -21.25 1.98 -0.43
N VAL A 418 -20.87 1.41 -1.57
CA VAL A 418 -21.76 0.89 -2.59
C VAL A 418 -21.29 -0.48 -3.11
N LEU A 419 -22.23 -1.36 -3.44
CA LEU A 419 -21.97 -2.55 -4.27
C LEU A 419 -22.66 -2.36 -5.63
N ILE A 420 -21.90 -2.33 -6.72
CA ILE A 420 -22.38 -2.00 -8.07
C ILE A 420 -21.86 -3.04 -9.07
N ASP A 421 -22.69 -3.46 -10.03
CA ASP A 421 -22.21 -4.36 -11.09
C ASP A 421 -21.26 -3.67 -12.05
N GLY A 422 -20.29 -4.44 -12.54
CA GLY A 422 -19.34 -3.98 -13.55
C GLY A 422 -19.88 -4.00 -14.98
N GLY A 423 -21.03 -4.65 -15.17
CA GLY A 423 -21.55 -4.98 -16.48
C GLY A 423 -22.38 -3.87 -17.11
N GLY A 424 -23.20 -4.25 -18.09
CA GLY A 424 -23.92 -3.31 -18.96
C GLY A 424 -24.78 -2.25 -18.26
N TYR A 425 -25.15 -2.44 -17.00
CA TYR A 425 -26.02 -1.52 -16.26
C TYR A 425 -25.28 -0.55 -15.32
N GLY A 426 -24.19 -0.97 -14.67
CA GLY A 426 -23.59 -0.24 -13.55
C GLY A 426 -22.31 0.50 -13.86
N SER A 427 -21.73 0.37 -15.06
CA SER A 427 -20.43 0.99 -15.39
C SER A 427 -20.37 2.48 -15.05
N ASP A 428 -21.41 3.25 -15.39
CA ASP A 428 -21.46 4.70 -15.12
C ASP A 428 -21.60 5.00 -13.63
N ALA A 429 -22.42 4.21 -12.92
CA ALA A 429 -22.60 4.34 -11.49
C ALA A 429 -21.32 4.00 -10.72
N LEU A 430 -20.62 2.93 -11.14
CA LEU A 430 -19.34 2.52 -10.61
C LEU A 430 -18.25 3.59 -10.82
N ALA A 431 -18.18 4.17 -12.03
CA ALA A 431 -17.27 5.27 -12.33
C ALA A 431 -17.56 6.51 -11.46
N SER A 432 -18.83 6.81 -11.17
CA SER A 432 -19.20 7.94 -10.30
C SER A 432 -18.91 7.71 -8.82
N ALA A 433 -18.77 6.46 -8.37
CA ALA A 433 -18.46 6.11 -6.98
C ALA A 433 -16.95 5.97 -6.71
N THR A 434 -16.19 5.50 -7.71
CA THR A 434 -14.74 5.30 -7.66
C THR A 434 -14.02 6.65 -7.45
N GLY A 435 -13.03 6.71 -6.54
CA GLY A 435 -12.27 7.92 -6.24
C GLY A 435 -12.91 8.87 -5.21
N ARG A 436 -14.13 8.58 -4.72
CA ARG A 436 -14.81 9.41 -3.68
C ARG A 436 -14.31 9.14 -2.26
N GLY A 437 -13.46 8.13 -2.08
CA GLY A 437 -13.15 7.61 -0.76
C GLY A 437 -14.31 6.84 -0.13
N TRP A 438 -15.21 6.28 -0.93
CA TRP A 438 -16.22 5.32 -0.48
C TRP A 438 -15.66 3.90 -0.50
N TRP A 439 -16.28 3.00 0.25
CA TRP A 439 -16.07 1.57 0.03
C TRP A 439 -16.84 1.16 -1.24
N VAL A 440 -16.15 0.70 -2.28
CA VAL A 440 -16.78 0.35 -3.56
C VAL A 440 -16.53 -1.11 -3.85
N GLY A 441 -17.57 -1.94 -3.88
CA GLY A 441 -17.44 -3.33 -4.26
C GLY A 441 -18.10 -3.65 -5.60
N ARG A 442 -17.53 -4.60 -6.33
CA ARG A 442 -17.94 -5.01 -7.67
C ARG A 442 -18.03 -6.54 -7.76
N PRO A 443 -19.17 -7.13 -8.14
CA PRO A 443 -19.33 -8.58 -8.24
C PRO A 443 -18.54 -9.14 -9.42
N VAL A 444 -18.04 -10.36 -9.26
CA VAL A 444 -17.45 -11.16 -10.36
C VAL A 444 -18.29 -12.37 -10.73
N GLU A 445 -19.19 -12.82 -9.86
CA GLU A 445 -19.97 -14.03 -10.09
C GLU A 445 -21.08 -13.82 -11.13
N LEU A 446 -21.39 -14.91 -11.84
CA LEU A 446 -22.63 -15.03 -12.60
C LEU A 446 -23.78 -15.26 -11.59
N PRO A 447 -24.81 -14.41 -11.56
CA PRO A 447 -25.89 -14.49 -10.59
C PRO A 447 -26.56 -15.88 -10.56
N GLY A 448 -26.66 -16.46 -9.36
CA GLY A 448 -27.29 -17.76 -9.14
C GLY A 448 -26.50 -18.97 -9.64
N SER A 449 -25.27 -18.79 -10.15
CA SER A 449 -24.47 -19.91 -10.64
C SER A 449 -24.06 -20.88 -9.53
N ARG A 450 -24.30 -22.17 -9.77
CA ARG A 450 -23.89 -23.29 -8.91
C ARG A 450 -23.76 -24.56 -9.79
N PRO A 451 -22.55 -24.98 -10.18
CA PRO A 451 -21.24 -24.51 -9.70
C PRO A 451 -20.93 -23.04 -10.05
N LEU A 452 -20.04 -22.42 -9.27
CA LEU A 452 -19.64 -21.02 -9.41
C LEU A 452 -19.10 -20.74 -10.82
N ARG A 453 -19.61 -19.68 -11.44
CA ARG A 453 -19.13 -19.13 -12.71
C ARG A 453 -18.83 -17.65 -12.55
N PHE A 454 -17.85 -17.15 -13.29
CA PHE A 454 -17.61 -15.70 -13.37
C PHE A 454 -18.32 -15.13 -14.57
N ASP A 455 -18.84 -13.93 -14.38
CA ASP A 455 -19.58 -13.21 -15.40
C ASP A 455 -18.64 -12.42 -16.31
N GLU A 456 -19.07 -12.20 -17.56
CA GLU A 456 -18.39 -11.37 -18.58
C GLU A 456 -16.96 -11.76 -18.96
N THR A 457 -16.32 -12.73 -18.28
CA THR A 457 -14.95 -13.15 -18.54
C THR A 457 -14.75 -14.66 -18.46
N ARG A 458 -13.82 -15.15 -19.29
CA ARG A 458 -13.27 -16.51 -19.19
C ARG A 458 -11.94 -16.56 -18.45
N SER A 459 -11.34 -15.40 -18.16
CA SER A 459 -10.07 -15.26 -17.42
C SER A 459 -10.24 -14.14 -16.39
N VAL A 460 -10.51 -14.53 -15.14
CA VAL A 460 -10.71 -13.54 -14.06
C VAL A 460 -9.44 -12.76 -13.78
N GLY A 461 -8.28 -13.42 -13.80
CA GLY A 461 -6.96 -12.77 -13.67
C GLY A 461 -6.75 -11.65 -14.66
N SER A 462 -7.00 -11.89 -15.96
CA SER A 462 -6.85 -10.86 -16.99
C SER A 462 -7.86 -9.72 -16.88
N SER A 463 -9.04 -9.99 -16.32
CA SER A 463 -10.07 -8.96 -16.11
C SER A 463 -9.69 -8.03 -14.97
N LEU A 464 -9.30 -8.59 -13.82
CA LEU A 464 -9.05 -7.82 -12.59
C LEU A 464 -7.87 -6.87 -12.71
N THR A 465 -6.86 -7.15 -13.54
CA THR A 465 -5.73 -6.23 -13.77
C THR A 465 -6.13 -4.87 -14.37
N HIS A 466 -7.35 -4.76 -14.90
CA HIS A 466 -7.89 -3.52 -15.46
C HIS A 466 -8.85 -2.80 -14.51
N TRP A 467 -9.12 -3.37 -13.33
CA TRP A 467 -10.00 -2.76 -12.35
C TRP A 467 -9.22 -1.71 -11.53
N PRO A 468 -9.83 -0.59 -11.17
CA PRO A 468 -9.27 0.30 -10.15
C PRO A 468 -8.99 -0.49 -8.87
N THR A 469 -7.79 -0.38 -8.31
CA THR A 469 -7.37 -1.15 -7.12
C THR A 469 -8.19 -0.83 -5.87
N GLU A 470 -8.82 0.34 -5.81
CA GLU A 470 -9.75 0.72 -4.74
C GLU A 470 -11.08 -0.04 -4.77
N GLN A 471 -11.43 -0.71 -5.89
CA GLN A 471 -12.63 -1.53 -5.97
C GLN A 471 -12.39 -2.89 -5.31
N VAL A 472 -13.28 -3.29 -4.40
CA VAL A 472 -13.27 -4.59 -3.74
C VAL A 472 -13.98 -5.61 -4.62
N VAL A 473 -13.30 -6.71 -4.92
CA VAL A 473 -13.86 -7.83 -5.67
C VAL A 473 -14.84 -8.57 -4.77
N LYS A 474 -16.11 -8.58 -5.14
CA LYS A 474 -17.15 -9.33 -4.43
C LYS A 474 -17.44 -10.63 -5.17
N CYS A 475 -17.53 -11.74 -4.45
CA CYS A 475 -17.95 -13.01 -5.02
C CYS A 475 -18.94 -13.72 -4.09
N LEU A 476 -20.15 -13.96 -4.61
CA LEU A 476 -21.17 -14.75 -3.92
C LEU A 476 -21.06 -16.23 -4.30
N VAL A 477 -21.02 -17.09 -3.29
CA VAL A 477 -20.89 -18.54 -3.45
C VAL A 477 -21.97 -19.28 -2.67
N HIS A 478 -22.73 -20.13 -3.37
CA HIS A 478 -23.71 -21.05 -2.77
C HIS A 478 -23.03 -22.37 -2.35
N TYR A 479 -22.38 -22.33 -1.20
CA TYR A 479 -21.45 -23.37 -0.76
C TYR A 479 -21.90 -24.04 0.55
N HIS A 480 -21.78 -25.36 0.62
CA HIS A 480 -21.86 -26.12 1.86
C HIS A 480 -20.69 -27.12 1.97
N PRO A 481 -20.07 -27.31 3.15
CA PRO A 481 -18.99 -28.29 3.32
C PRO A 481 -19.40 -29.74 3.01
N ASP A 482 -20.70 -30.03 3.15
CA ASP A 482 -21.31 -31.34 2.88
C ASP A 482 -21.95 -31.44 1.47
N ASP A 483 -21.63 -30.50 0.58
CA ASP A 483 -21.98 -30.62 -0.83
C ASP A 483 -21.39 -31.90 -1.46
N GLN A 484 -22.03 -32.38 -2.52
CA GLN A 484 -21.50 -33.47 -3.35
C GLN A 484 -20.06 -33.16 -3.75
N VAL A 485 -19.17 -34.14 -3.61
CA VAL A 485 -17.72 -33.94 -3.69
C VAL A 485 -17.31 -33.19 -4.96
N ASP A 486 -17.86 -33.57 -6.11
CA ASP A 486 -17.53 -32.94 -7.40
C ASP A 486 -17.93 -31.46 -7.43
N LEU A 487 -19.13 -31.13 -6.97
CA LEU A 487 -19.59 -29.75 -6.86
C LEU A 487 -18.75 -28.96 -5.87
N ARG A 488 -18.40 -29.56 -4.72
CA ARG A 488 -17.60 -28.92 -3.68
C ARG A 488 -16.22 -28.56 -4.21
N VAL A 489 -15.52 -29.54 -4.80
CA VAL A 489 -14.17 -29.36 -5.36
C VAL A 489 -14.18 -28.32 -6.49
N GLU A 490 -15.19 -28.34 -7.36
CA GLU A 490 -15.31 -27.36 -8.44
C GLU A 490 -15.50 -25.93 -7.90
N GLN A 491 -16.34 -25.75 -6.87
CA GLN A 491 -16.51 -24.44 -6.24
C GLN A 491 -15.23 -23.97 -5.52
N GLU A 492 -14.58 -24.85 -4.76
CA GLU A 492 -13.32 -24.56 -4.06
C GLU A 492 -12.23 -24.11 -5.04
N GLN A 493 -12.07 -24.82 -6.16
CA GLN A 493 -11.08 -24.48 -7.19
C GLN A 493 -11.35 -23.12 -7.83
N ARG A 494 -12.61 -22.76 -8.06
CA ARG A 494 -12.97 -21.44 -8.62
C ARG A 494 -12.71 -20.31 -7.62
N VAL A 495 -12.94 -20.52 -6.34
CA VAL A 495 -12.59 -19.54 -5.31
C VAL A 495 -11.06 -19.38 -5.19
N LEU A 496 -10.29 -20.46 -5.27
CA LEU A 496 -8.82 -20.40 -5.29
C LEU A 496 -8.29 -19.61 -6.49
N GLU A 497 -8.85 -19.83 -7.69
CA GLU A 497 -8.51 -19.05 -8.88
C GLU A 497 -8.80 -17.56 -8.70
N LEU A 498 -9.93 -17.23 -8.09
CA LEU A 498 -10.29 -15.84 -7.78
C LEU A 498 -9.32 -15.24 -6.75
N TRP A 499 -8.99 -15.99 -5.71
CA TRP A 499 -8.06 -15.57 -4.67
C TRP A 499 -6.69 -15.20 -5.27
N GLU A 500 -6.12 -16.07 -6.09
CA GLU A 500 -4.86 -15.78 -6.80
C GLU A 500 -4.98 -14.57 -7.74
N ALA A 501 -6.11 -14.42 -8.44
CA ALA A 501 -6.35 -13.27 -9.29
C ALA A 501 -6.43 -11.94 -8.51
N THR A 502 -7.04 -11.95 -7.31
CA THR A 502 -7.07 -10.77 -6.42
C THR A 502 -5.69 -10.44 -5.85
N ARG A 503 -4.87 -11.45 -5.56
CA ARG A 503 -3.46 -11.26 -5.17
C ARG A 503 -2.65 -10.59 -6.27
N ALA A 504 -2.80 -11.04 -7.51
CA ALA A 504 -2.08 -10.50 -8.66
C ALA A 504 -2.53 -9.06 -9.04
N SER A 505 -3.82 -8.76 -8.92
CA SER A 505 -4.37 -7.43 -9.26
C SER A 505 -4.22 -6.40 -8.13
N GLY A 506 -4.03 -6.86 -6.89
CA GLY A 506 -3.97 -5.99 -5.71
C GLY A 506 -5.33 -5.55 -5.17
N ASN A 507 -6.43 -5.91 -5.83
CA ASN A 507 -7.78 -5.68 -5.32
C ASN A 507 -8.06 -6.56 -4.10
N GLU A 508 -8.76 -6.02 -3.10
CA GLU A 508 -9.28 -6.80 -1.98
C GLU A 508 -10.39 -7.76 -2.42
N LEU A 509 -10.58 -8.84 -1.67
CA LEU A 509 -11.59 -9.86 -1.88
C LEU A 509 -12.62 -9.85 -0.73
N LEU A 510 -13.89 -9.75 -1.12
CA LEU A 510 -15.04 -10.01 -0.28
C LEU A 510 -15.74 -11.29 -0.73
N LEU A 511 -15.77 -12.27 0.17
CA LEU A 511 -16.45 -13.53 -0.04
C LEU A 511 -17.82 -13.52 0.64
N GLU A 512 -18.88 -13.59 -0.15
CA GLU A 512 -20.26 -13.73 0.31
C GLU A 512 -20.65 -15.21 0.33
N MET A 513 -20.71 -15.79 1.52
CA MET A 513 -20.93 -17.22 1.72
C MET A 513 -22.38 -17.49 2.13
N ILE A 514 -23.11 -18.22 1.29
CA ILE A 514 -24.52 -18.54 1.51
C ILE A 514 -24.72 -20.07 1.52
N PRO A 515 -24.82 -20.69 2.70
CA PRO A 515 -25.24 -22.09 2.83
C PRO A 515 -26.60 -22.32 2.16
N PRO A 516 -26.73 -23.26 1.20
CA PRO A 516 -28.00 -23.55 0.56
C PRO A 516 -28.98 -24.20 1.56
N ARG A 517 -30.16 -23.60 1.72
CA ARG A 517 -31.21 -24.08 2.66
C ARG A 517 -31.55 -25.57 2.52
N ALA A 518 -31.45 -26.12 1.31
CA ALA A 518 -31.76 -27.53 1.05
C ALA A 518 -30.84 -28.51 1.78
N VAL A 519 -29.62 -28.08 2.12
CA VAL A 519 -28.60 -28.92 2.79
C VAL A 519 -28.18 -28.36 4.15
N THR A 520 -28.88 -27.33 4.65
CA THR A 520 -28.64 -26.71 5.96
C THR A 520 -29.88 -26.91 6.83
N PRO A 521 -29.88 -27.92 7.72
CA PRO A 521 -30.95 -28.13 8.68
C PRO A 521 -31.22 -26.90 9.54
N ALA A 522 -32.50 -26.70 9.91
CA ALA A 522 -32.89 -25.61 10.80
C ALA A 522 -32.20 -25.77 12.17
N GLY A 523 -31.60 -24.69 12.68
CA GLY A 523 -30.84 -24.66 13.92
C GLY A 523 -29.35 -24.96 13.78
N THR A 524 -28.85 -25.25 12.57
CA THR A 524 -27.42 -25.49 12.30
C THR A 524 -26.80 -24.44 11.36
N GLU A 525 -27.47 -23.31 11.15
CA GLU A 525 -27.06 -22.28 10.19
C GLU A 525 -25.71 -21.66 10.56
N ASP A 526 -25.53 -21.29 11.84
CA ASP A 526 -24.27 -20.72 12.34
C ASP A 526 -23.10 -21.71 12.18
N ASP A 527 -23.32 -22.99 12.48
CA ASP A 527 -22.31 -24.04 12.33
C ASP A 527 -21.95 -24.27 10.86
N ALA A 528 -22.92 -24.21 9.94
CA ALA A 528 -22.66 -24.34 8.51
C ALA A 528 -21.78 -23.20 7.99
N VAL A 529 -22.01 -21.96 8.46
CA VAL A 529 -21.17 -20.79 8.13
C VAL A 529 -19.76 -20.96 8.70
N LEU A 530 -19.62 -21.30 9.99
CA LEU A 530 -18.31 -21.45 10.63
C LEU A 530 -17.48 -22.56 9.98
N ARG A 531 -18.10 -23.71 9.66
CA ARG A 531 -17.43 -24.81 8.94
C ARG A 531 -17.01 -24.39 7.52
N THR A 532 -17.80 -23.57 6.84
CA THR A 532 -17.46 -23.03 5.52
C THR A 532 -16.21 -22.15 5.59
N ILE A 533 -16.17 -21.21 6.53
CA ILE A 533 -15.03 -20.29 6.70
C ILE A 533 -13.78 -21.07 7.10
N ALA A 534 -13.88 -22.00 8.06
CA ALA A 534 -12.76 -22.85 8.45
C ALA A 534 -12.24 -23.68 7.27
N ARG A 535 -13.12 -24.16 6.38
CA ARG A 535 -12.73 -24.91 5.18
C ARG A 535 -11.92 -24.05 4.22
N PHE A 536 -12.33 -22.82 3.95
CA PHE A 536 -11.58 -21.92 3.06
C PHE A 536 -10.23 -21.49 3.64
N TYR A 537 -10.14 -21.25 4.96
CA TYR A 537 -8.84 -21.05 5.60
C TYR A 537 -7.93 -22.27 5.50
N ASN A 538 -8.46 -23.49 5.63
CA ASN A 538 -7.68 -24.72 5.43
C ASN A 538 -7.20 -24.90 3.98
N LEU A 539 -7.85 -24.25 3.01
CA LEU A 539 -7.43 -24.21 1.61
C LEU A 539 -6.45 -23.07 1.32
N GLY A 540 -6.13 -22.22 2.30
CA GLY A 540 -5.24 -21.06 2.15
C GLY A 540 -5.92 -19.81 1.58
N VAL A 541 -7.25 -19.77 1.54
CA VAL A 541 -8.01 -18.58 1.09
C VAL A 541 -8.23 -17.65 2.28
N MET A 542 -7.64 -16.47 2.23
CA MET A 542 -7.66 -15.46 3.30
C MET A 542 -8.24 -14.14 2.78
N PRO A 543 -9.57 -14.06 2.55
CA PRO A 543 -10.17 -12.85 2.00
C PRO A 543 -10.13 -11.72 3.04
N GLU A 544 -10.02 -10.48 2.56
CA GLU A 544 -10.05 -9.33 3.46
C GLU A 544 -11.42 -9.19 4.15
N TRP A 545 -12.50 -9.63 3.50
CA TRP A 545 -13.87 -9.48 3.99
C TRP A 545 -14.70 -10.76 3.88
N TRP A 546 -15.52 -11.00 4.91
CA TRP A 546 -16.60 -11.97 4.88
C TRP A 546 -17.96 -11.27 4.85
N LYS A 547 -18.84 -11.63 3.91
CA LYS A 547 -20.22 -11.17 3.89
C LYS A 547 -21.15 -12.32 4.22
N LEU A 548 -21.83 -12.22 5.36
CA LEU A 548 -22.50 -13.36 6.00
C LEU A 548 -23.94 -13.03 6.38
N THR A 549 -24.78 -14.06 6.46
CA THR A 549 -26.11 -13.95 7.08
C THR A 549 -25.96 -13.56 8.55
N PRO A 550 -26.95 -12.86 9.14
CA PRO A 550 -26.94 -12.59 10.59
C PRO A 550 -26.74 -13.89 11.39
N LEU A 551 -25.70 -13.94 12.22
CA LEU A 551 -25.45 -15.02 13.16
C LEU A 551 -26.04 -14.69 14.54
N SER A 552 -26.14 -15.71 15.40
CA SER A 552 -26.38 -15.49 16.83
C SER A 552 -25.19 -14.78 17.50
N ALA A 553 -25.39 -14.26 18.72
CA ALA A 553 -24.30 -13.64 19.48
C ALA A 553 -23.14 -14.62 19.78
N ASP A 554 -23.47 -15.89 20.02
CA ASP A 554 -22.48 -16.97 20.17
C ASP A 554 -21.77 -17.24 18.83
N GLY A 555 -22.52 -17.31 17.73
CA GLY A 555 -21.98 -17.46 16.37
C GLY A 555 -20.97 -16.37 16.02
N TRP A 556 -21.26 -15.09 16.31
CA TRP A 556 -20.31 -14.00 16.10
C TRP A 556 -19.05 -14.12 16.96
N THR A 557 -19.19 -14.58 18.21
CA THR A 557 -18.05 -14.80 19.12
C THR A 557 -17.15 -15.92 18.63
N ARG A 558 -17.74 -17.04 18.19
CA ARG A 558 -17.03 -18.18 17.60
C ARG A 558 -16.36 -17.80 16.27
N LEU A 559 -16.99 -16.97 15.45
CA LEU A 559 -16.40 -16.45 14.23
C LEU A 559 -15.18 -15.57 14.54
N ALA A 560 -15.29 -14.65 15.49
CA ALA A 560 -14.18 -13.78 15.89
C ALA A 560 -12.97 -14.61 16.38
N ALA A 561 -13.20 -15.66 17.17
CA ALA A 561 -12.15 -16.57 17.61
C ALA A 561 -11.50 -17.32 16.44
N LEU A 562 -12.31 -17.86 15.51
CA LEU A 562 -11.80 -18.54 14.32
C LEU A 562 -10.94 -17.63 13.45
N ILE A 563 -11.38 -16.39 13.20
CA ILE A 563 -10.62 -15.43 12.40
C ILE A 563 -9.33 -15.02 13.12
N ALA A 564 -9.38 -14.75 14.43
CA ALA A 564 -8.18 -14.40 15.20
C ALA A 564 -7.12 -15.52 15.19
N GLU A 565 -7.54 -16.78 15.17
CA GLU A 565 -6.64 -17.94 15.04
C GLU A 565 -6.05 -18.07 13.63
N ARG A 566 -6.87 -17.84 12.59
CA ARG A 566 -6.54 -18.22 11.20
C ARG A 566 -5.98 -17.09 10.35
N ASP A 567 -6.49 -15.87 10.52
CA ASP A 567 -6.09 -14.68 9.79
C ASP A 567 -6.35 -13.42 10.64
N PRO A 568 -5.44 -13.08 11.57
CA PRO A 568 -5.60 -11.93 12.45
C PRO A 568 -5.60 -10.58 11.70
N HIS A 569 -5.31 -10.57 10.39
CA HIS A 569 -5.30 -9.37 9.56
C HIS A 569 -6.54 -9.22 8.65
N CYS A 570 -7.48 -10.17 8.72
CA CYS A 570 -8.80 -10.05 8.12
C CYS A 570 -9.50 -8.78 8.64
N ARG A 571 -10.19 -8.04 7.76
CA ARG A 571 -10.87 -6.80 8.17
C ARG A 571 -12.11 -7.09 9.01
N GLY A 572 -12.77 -8.21 8.73
CA GLY A 572 -13.90 -8.71 9.50
C GLY A 572 -15.09 -9.12 8.62
N ALA A 573 -16.25 -9.11 9.23
CA ALA A 573 -17.51 -9.53 8.63
C ALA A 573 -18.49 -8.38 8.45
N VAL A 574 -19.34 -8.46 7.43
CA VAL A 574 -20.45 -7.55 7.17
C VAL A 574 -21.76 -8.33 7.00
N ILE A 575 -22.85 -7.75 7.48
CA ILE A 575 -24.17 -8.39 7.45
C ILE A 575 -24.82 -8.21 6.08
N LEU A 576 -25.31 -9.30 5.49
CA LEU A 576 -26.09 -9.26 4.26
C LEU A 576 -27.60 -9.27 4.52
N GLY A 577 -28.37 -8.66 3.61
CA GLY A 577 -29.81 -8.45 3.82
C GLY A 577 -30.78 -9.56 3.40
N LEU A 578 -30.43 -10.42 2.42
CA LEU A 578 -31.32 -11.45 1.81
C LEU A 578 -32.75 -11.00 1.43
N ASN A 579 -32.97 -9.72 1.13
CA ASN A 579 -34.33 -9.18 0.88
C ASN A 579 -35.29 -9.40 2.05
N GLN A 580 -34.76 -9.40 3.27
CA GLN A 580 -35.57 -9.40 4.48
C GLN A 580 -36.26 -8.04 4.66
N PRO A 581 -37.40 -7.99 5.37
CA PRO A 581 -38.07 -6.74 5.71
C PRO A 581 -37.14 -5.80 6.49
N LEU A 582 -37.31 -4.49 6.30
CA LEU A 582 -36.48 -3.46 6.93
C LEU A 582 -36.41 -3.62 8.47
N GLN A 583 -37.56 -3.87 9.10
CA GLN A 583 -37.65 -4.06 10.54
C GLN A 583 -36.84 -5.27 11.03
N TYR A 584 -36.85 -6.36 10.27
CA TYR A 584 -36.04 -7.54 10.60
C TYR A 584 -34.54 -7.21 10.61
N LEU A 585 -34.08 -6.41 9.64
CA LEU A 585 -32.68 -5.99 9.56
C LEU A 585 -32.31 -5.07 10.74
N VAL A 586 -33.17 -4.11 11.06
CA VAL A 586 -33.00 -3.22 12.23
C VAL A 586 -32.87 -4.02 13.52
N ASP A 587 -33.73 -5.04 13.72
CA ASP A 587 -33.67 -5.88 14.91
C ASP A 587 -32.40 -6.73 14.94
N SER A 588 -31.95 -7.24 13.79
CA SER A 588 -30.71 -8.02 13.67
C SER A 588 -29.45 -7.23 14.01
N PHE A 589 -29.45 -5.90 13.81
CA PHE A 589 -28.30 -5.06 14.17
C PHE A 589 -28.08 -4.96 15.68
N ARG A 590 -29.13 -5.15 16.48
CA ARG A 590 -29.02 -5.10 17.95
C ARG A 590 -28.15 -6.22 18.53
N SER A 591 -28.11 -7.38 17.89
CA SER A 591 -27.27 -8.51 18.30
C SER A 591 -25.87 -8.49 17.69
N ALA A 592 -25.61 -7.58 16.73
CA ALA A 592 -24.35 -7.45 16.01
C ALA A 592 -23.38 -6.45 16.67
N THR A 593 -23.10 -6.63 17.96
CA THR A 593 -22.20 -5.76 18.73
C THR A 593 -20.74 -6.24 18.75
N ASN A 594 -20.48 -7.47 18.32
CA ASN A 594 -19.12 -8.02 18.27
C ASN A 594 -18.25 -7.18 17.31
N PRO A 595 -17.01 -6.77 17.70
CA PRO A 595 -16.13 -5.96 16.85
C PRO A 595 -15.74 -6.59 15.51
N ILE A 596 -15.88 -7.91 15.35
CA ILE A 596 -15.68 -8.58 14.07
C ILE A 596 -16.70 -8.12 13.03
N VAL A 597 -17.89 -7.66 13.47
CA VAL A 597 -18.93 -7.16 12.58
C VAL A 597 -18.69 -5.68 12.31
N LYS A 598 -18.18 -5.40 11.11
CA LYS A 598 -17.76 -4.08 10.68
C LYS A 598 -18.88 -3.24 10.08
N GLY A 599 -19.98 -3.85 9.67
CA GLY A 599 -20.99 -3.13 8.90
C GLY A 599 -22.13 -3.98 8.37
N PHE A 600 -22.93 -3.38 7.50
CA PHE A 600 -23.95 -4.05 6.71
C PHE A 600 -23.84 -3.72 5.23
N MET A 601 -24.31 -4.65 4.39
CA MET A 601 -24.42 -4.50 2.95
C MET A 601 -25.80 -4.98 2.51
N VAL A 602 -26.74 -4.05 2.34
CA VAL A 602 -28.16 -4.33 2.09
C VAL A 602 -28.58 -3.79 0.74
N GLY A 603 -29.35 -4.57 -0.01
CA GLY A 603 -29.78 -4.23 -1.37
C GLY A 603 -31.27 -3.99 -1.52
N ARG A 604 -31.96 -4.93 -2.18
CA ARG A 604 -33.37 -4.81 -2.64
C ARG A 604 -34.34 -4.15 -1.66
N THR A 605 -34.25 -4.45 -0.37
CA THR A 605 -35.07 -3.84 0.68
C THR A 605 -35.08 -2.31 0.65
N LEU A 606 -34.01 -1.68 0.14
CA LEU A 606 -33.86 -0.23 0.10
C LEU A 606 -34.47 0.43 -1.15
N TRP A 607 -34.48 -0.27 -2.28
CA TRP A 607 -34.72 0.36 -3.59
C TRP A 607 -35.74 -0.34 -4.49
N ALA A 608 -36.16 -1.59 -4.22
CA ALA A 608 -36.97 -2.36 -5.18
C ALA A 608 -38.33 -1.70 -5.48
N ASP A 609 -39.08 -1.34 -4.44
CA ASP A 609 -40.42 -0.73 -4.59
C ASP A 609 -40.34 0.67 -5.22
N ALA A 610 -39.42 1.50 -4.75
CA ALA A 610 -39.17 2.84 -5.30
C ALA A 610 -38.75 2.76 -6.78
N SER A 611 -37.88 1.82 -7.14
CA SER A 611 -37.45 1.59 -8.52
C SER A 611 -38.60 1.17 -9.42
N LEU A 612 -39.48 0.28 -8.95
CA LEU A 612 -40.67 -0.13 -9.69
C LEU A 612 -41.61 1.07 -9.96
N ASN A 613 -41.81 1.93 -8.97
CA ASN A 613 -42.62 3.14 -9.12
C ASN A 613 -42.00 4.13 -10.11
N TRP A 614 -40.68 4.30 -10.08
CA TRP A 614 -39.95 5.16 -11.01
C TRP A 614 -39.98 4.62 -12.45
N PHE A 615 -39.78 3.32 -12.65
CA PHE A 615 -39.91 2.70 -13.96
C PHE A 615 -41.32 2.89 -14.53
N ALA A 616 -42.35 2.72 -13.69
CA ALA A 616 -43.75 2.93 -14.05
C ALA A 616 -44.15 4.41 -14.25
N GLY A 617 -43.23 5.37 -14.06
CA GLY A 617 -43.49 6.81 -14.22
C GLY A 617 -44.39 7.40 -13.13
N ARG A 618 -44.51 6.74 -11.98
CA ARG A 618 -45.33 7.18 -10.84
C ARG A 618 -44.62 8.18 -9.94
N ILE A 619 -43.29 8.16 -9.93
CA ILE A 619 -42.43 9.10 -9.20
C ILE A 619 -41.33 9.60 -10.12
N ASP A 620 -40.83 10.81 -9.85
CA ASP A 620 -39.70 11.41 -10.58
C ASP A 620 -38.35 11.03 -9.97
N ASP A 621 -37.27 11.55 -10.55
CA ASP A 621 -35.90 11.27 -10.13
C ASP A 621 -35.63 11.69 -8.68
N GLN A 622 -36.17 12.82 -8.22
CA GLN A 622 -35.92 13.33 -6.88
C GLN A 622 -36.70 12.54 -5.84
N ALA A 623 -37.96 12.21 -6.12
CA ALA A 623 -38.77 11.34 -5.27
C ALA A 623 -38.16 9.94 -5.12
N LEU A 624 -37.58 9.37 -6.19
CA LEU A 624 -36.82 8.12 -6.10
C LEU A 624 -35.63 8.25 -5.14
N ILE A 625 -34.84 9.32 -5.31
CA ILE A 625 -33.67 9.59 -4.46
C ILE A 625 -34.10 9.70 -2.99
N ASP A 626 -35.12 10.50 -2.69
CA ASP A 626 -35.58 10.75 -1.32
C ASP A 626 -36.16 9.50 -0.65
N GLU A 627 -36.92 8.68 -1.37
CA GLU A 627 -37.48 7.43 -0.84
C GLU A 627 -36.38 6.41 -0.52
N VAL A 628 -35.42 6.21 -1.44
CA VAL A 628 -34.30 5.29 -1.23
C VAL A 628 -33.36 5.79 -0.14
N ALA A 629 -33.06 7.09 -0.12
CA ALA A 629 -32.24 7.71 0.92
C ALA A 629 -32.91 7.58 2.30
N GLY A 630 -34.23 7.77 2.39
CA GLY A 630 -34.99 7.58 3.62
C GLY A 630 -34.93 6.14 4.15
N ASN A 631 -35.07 5.15 3.26
CA ASN A 631 -34.92 3.73 3.64
C ASN A 631 -33.50 3.41 4.10
N PHE A 632 -32.49 3.91 3.40
CA PHE A 632 -31.09 3.67 3.74
C PHE A 632 -30.70 4.34 5.05
N ALA A 633 -31.14 5.58 5.27
CA ALA A 633 -30.92 6.32 6.50
C ALA A 633 -31.50 5.60 7.73
N GLN A 634 -32.66 4.95 7.61
CA GLN A 634 -33.20 4.14 8.72
C GLN A 634 -32.26 3.00 9.14
N LEU A 635 -31.60 2.33 8.18
CA LEU A 635 -30.61 1.29 8.50
C LEU A 635 -29.33 1.87 9.07
N VAL A 636 -28.87 3.01 8.54
CA VAL A 636 -27.71 3.73 9.08
C VAL A 636 -27.95 4.14 10.53
N ASP A 637 -29.08 4.78 10.81
CA ASP A 637 -29.45 5.26 12.14
C ASP A 637 -29.58 4.07 13.13
N ALA A 638 -30.17 2.96 12.70
CA ALA A 638 -30.24 1.73 13.48
C ALA A 638 -28.86 1.11 13.76
N TRP A 639 -27.99 1.08 12.74
CA TRP A 639 -26.64 0.54 12.86
C TRP A 639 -25.78 1.37 13.82
N LEU A 640 -25.73 2.69 13.65
CA LEU A 640 -24.97 3.59 14.52
C LEU A 640 -25.51 3.58 15.96
N GLY A 641 -26.83 3.46 16.14
CA GLY A 641 -27.49 3.38 17.44
C GLY A 641 -27.36 2.03 18.18
N ARG A 642 -26.88 0.96 17.52
CA ARG A 642 -27.00 -0.42 18.01
C ARG A 642 -26.32 -0.66 19.36
N ARG A 643 -25.14 -0.06 19.58
CA ARG A 643 -24.37 -0.24 20.84
C ARG A 643 -25.08 0.42 22.02
N ALA A 644 -25.62 1.63 21.83
CA ALA A 644 -26.40 2.33 22.86
C ALA A 644 -27.73 1.63 23.14
N ALA A 645 -28.35 1.00 22.12
CA ALA A 645 -29.54 0.18 22.31
C ALA A 645 -29.25 -1.10 23.11
N ALA A 646 -28.16 -1.81 22.78
CA ALA A 646 -27.74 -3.01 23.50
C ALA A 646 -27.38 -2.71 24.98
N ALA A 647 -26.68 -1.61 25.23
CA ALA A 647 -26.36 -1.17 26.60
C ALA A 647 -27.61 -0.87 27.44
N ARG A 648 -28.63 -0.23 26.84
CA ARG A 648 -29.91 0.04 27.52
C ARG A 648 -30.70 -1.24 27.80
N ALA A 649 -30.72 -2.17 26.85
CA ALA A 649 -31.39 -3.46 27.01
C ALA A 649 -30.73 -4.36 28.08
N ALA A 650 -29.42 -4.26 28.26
CA ALA A 650 -28.71 -4.98 29.33
C ALA A 650 -28.91 -4.38 30.73
N ALA A 651 -29.36 -3.12 30.81
CA ALA A 651 -29.59 -2.40 32.06
C ALA A 651 -31.06 -2.46 32.55
N ALA A 652 -31.97 -2.93 31.70
CA ALA A 652 -33.39 -3.14 32.00
C ALA A 652 -33.64 -4.62 32.31
#